data_AF-A0A7C8MG67-F1
#
_entry.id   AF-A0A7C8MG67-F1
#
_cell.length_a   1.000
_cell.length_b   1.000
_cell.length_c   1.000
_cell.angle_alpha   90.00
_cell.angle_beta   90.00
_cell.angle_gamma   90.00
#
_symmetry.space_group_name_H-M   'P 1'
#
loop_
_entity.id
_entity.type
_entity.pdbx_description
1 polymer ?
#
loop_
_entity_poly.entity_id
_entity_poly.type
_entity_poly.pdbx_seq_one_letter_code
_entity_poly.pdbx_strand_id
1 'polypeptide(L)'
;MSYLHRQTTKITGVKRDEHDLRRESSGSSGTGKVPNAKKPRSRPPTGLRDKLGFLQGHLPHSSGPYSVGSMDVEVPAEHPRTFSNITRKGHHLLQLKTVLFTLYYPAALGSGAGKDPGGRRNWSRETWVPRPRRELAKGYAKFAGISDSLAIAYVASTTMFTKLRAFRNSPLATHWPPEGNFKRNGHKIKNQRGSPPPEGSDQPIFPVLFFSHGLGGTRTAYSTMCAEFASYGFVVCALEHRDGSGPRTFVNHTKEGAGSIEEREHKGQVDHSEEEKRNGYDTIDYIFPKDNPYDTSPSNEKGVDSELRTAQIELRLAEIEEAYRVLRDICEGRGEEVARLNMRQEGYMGGSSRGLEGVDWSNWTKRFHVDKVTVAGHSFGAATVVELLRNTHERFENVQAGIIYDIWGAPIKPPRDDPQHRIHLPLLGINSEAFMYWQSNFDAVTSLMNEAEEQGAPAYLCTVRGSVHISQSDFSVLYNHVTSLFLKATVHPHRAIDLNISASLEFLKTVTEGAGKSIIERCLTDEELLEAALLDQLPDDHKPEDEYIAAKLKVHHEFRTRVAARVQRKIKRKKAHGFYKPGDEMLMHFKPSKENLLKWLEKKKHADKEVPIAEGKSDAEQVISRHDRETAANSEDDDTVTETESGHASSSTAHDTWLGCPPTLKSSRSGDIGQHSS
;
A
#
# COMPACT_ATOMS: atom_id res chain seq x y z
N MET A 1 -5.25 27.45 34.60
CA MET A 1 -5.18 27.47 33.12
C MET A 1 -4.91 26.05 32.65
N SER A 2 -5.84 25.48 31.88
CA SER A 2 -5.93 24.03 31.60
C SER A 2 -4.95 23.57 30.52
N TYR A 3 -4.47 22.32 30.67
CA TYR A 3 -3.58 21.57 29.77
C TYR A 3 -4.09 21.50 28.31
N LEU A 4 -5.38 21.78 28.09
CA LEU A 4 -6.05 21.85 26.78
C LEU A 4 -5.55 22.98 25.86
N HIS A 5 -4.82 23.98 26.36
CA HIS A 5 -4.43 25.17 25.56
C HIS A 5 -3.04 25.07 24.90
N ARG A 6 -2.41 23.87 24.82
CA ARG A 6 -1.01 23.70 24.34
C ARG A 6 -0.80 22.81 23.11
N GLN A 7 -1.84 22.46 22.35
CA GLN A 7 -1.71 21.53 21.21
C GLN A 7 -2.31 21.99 19.87
N THR A 8 -2.71 23.24 19.72
CA THR A 8 -2.99 23.81 18.39
C THR A 8 -1.68 23.98 17.62
N THR A 9 -1.64 23.44 16.39
CA THR A 9 -0.53 23.39 15.41
C THR A 9 0.78 22.68 15.81
N LYS A 10 0.81 21.33 15.82
CA LYS A 10 2.05 20.55 16.03
C LYS A 10 2.45 19.57 14.93
N ILE A 11 1.70 19.42 13.83
CA ILE A 11 2.02 18.41 12.79
C ILE A 11 2.87 18.97 11.65
N THR A 12 2.94 20.28 11.48
CA THR A 12 3.80 20.96 10.48
C THR A 12 4.84 21.91 11.10
N GLY A 13 4.84 22.09 12.43
CA GLY A 13 5.79 22.97 13.13
C GLY A 13 5.49 24.48 13.01
N VAL A 14 4.47 24.90 12.25
CA VAL A 14 4.10 26.32 12.07
C VAL A 14 3.03 26.75 13.07
N LYS A 15 3.28 27.79 13.87
CA LYS A 15 2.25 28.44 14.71
C LYS A 15 1.27 29.22 13.83
N ARG A 16 -0.02 28.88 13.88
CA ARG A 16 -1.11 29.79 13.43
C ARG A 16 -1.80 30.39 14.66
N ASP A 17 -2.16 31.67 14.57
CA ASP A 17 -2.82 32.39 15.68
C ASP A 17 -4.20 31.79 16.01
N GLU A 18 -4.51 31.67 17.31
CA GLU A 18 -5.78 31.11 17.80
C GLU A 18 -7.03 31.91 17.36
N HIS A 19 -6.84 33.14 16.88
CA HIS A 19 -7.94 33.98 16.40
C HIS A 19 -8.47 33.59 15.01
N ASP A 20 -7.72 32.82 14.21
CA ASP A 20 -8.14 32.37 12.87
C ASP A 20 -9.03 31.11 12.88
N LEU A 21 -9.30 30.51 14.05
CA LEU A 21 -9.97 29.21 14.18
C LEU A 21 -11.37 29.24 14.82
N ARG A 22 -11.95 30.41 15.07
CA ARG A 22 -13.36 30.48 15.47
C ARG A 22 -14.27 30.25 14.26
N ARG A 23 -14.66 28.98 14.06
CA ARG A 23 -15.68 28.57 13.10
C ARG A 23 -17.02 29.24 13.43
N GLU A 24 -17.56 30.00 12.49
CA GLU A 24 -18.99 30.33 12.49
C GLU A 24 -19.76 29.07 12.07
N SER A 25 -20.39 28.40 13.03
CA SER A 25 -21.40 27.39 12.73
C SER A 25 -22.67 28.10 12.27
N SER A 26 -23.05 27.95 11.00
CA SER A 26 -24.31 28.51 10.53
C SER A 26 -25.48 27.68 11.09
N GLY A 27 -26.23 28.26 12.02
CA GLY A 27 -27.63 27.89 12.18
C GLY A 27 -28.37 28.27 10.89
N SER A 28 -28.83 27.26 10.14
CA SER A 28 -29.63 27.36 8.91
C SER A 28 -28.88 27.72 7.61
N SER A 29 -28.63 26.69 6.79
CA SER A 29 -28.74 26.72 5.32
C SER A 29 -28.48 25.35 4.66
N GLY A 30 -28.10 24.32 5.43
CA GLY A 30 -28.06 22.93 4.95
C GLY A 30 -29.46 22.33 4.87
N THR A 31 -29.98 22.07 3.67
CA THR A 31 -31.16 21.22 3.56
C THR A 31 -30.74 19.85 4.07
N GLY A 32 -31.26 19.36 5.20
CA GLY A 32 -31.10 17.98 5.68
C GLY A 32 -31.69 16.91 4.73
N LYS A 33 -31.67 17.18 3.42
CA LYS A 33 -32.03 16.32 2.32
C LYS A 33 -30.84 15.42 2.02
N VAL A 34 -31.14 14.13 2.04
CA VAL A 34 -30.24 13.07 1.60
C VAL A 34 -29.56 13.45 0.28
N PRO A 35 -28.21 13.32 0.18
CA PRO A 35 -27.47 13.71 -1.00
C PRO A 35 -28.01 13.04 -2.26
N ASN A 36 -28.02 13.80 -3.37
CA ASN A 36 -28.49 13.34 -4.68
C ASN A 36 -27.48 12.37 -5.31
N ALA A 37 -27.37 11.18 -4.75
CA ALA A 37 -26.32 10.22 -5.10
C ALA A 37 -26.60 9.45 -6.40
N LYS A 38 -25.56 9.27 -7.21
CA LYS A 38 -25.57 8.34 -8.36
C LYS A 38 -25.76 6.89 -7.88
N LYS A 39 -26.09 5.99 -8.81
CA LYS A 39 -26.05 4.56 -8.50
C LYS A 39 -24.58 4.09 -8.48
N PRO A 40 -24.22 3.12 -7.62
CA PRO A 40 -22.94 2.45 -7.74
C PRO A 40 -22.72 1.90 -9.16
N ARG A 41 -21.45 1.79 -9.58
CA ARG A 41 -21.06 1.18 -10.85
C ARG A 41 -21.60 -0.26 -10.94
N SER A 42 -21.97 -0.66 -12.16
CA SER A 42 -22.64 -1.94 -12.42
C SER A 42 -21.72 -3.14 -12.20
N ARG A 43 -22.18 -4.10 -11.39
CA ARG A 43 -21.44 -5.30 -10.99
C ARG A 43 -22.39 -6.50 -10.95
N PRO A 44 -22.73 -7.09 -12.10
CA PRO A 44 -23.74 -8.14 -12.16
C PRO A 44 -23.27 -9.39 -11.37
N PRO A 45 -24.17 -10.06 -10.65
CA PRO A 45 -23.84 -11.30 -9.95
C PRO A 45 -23.58 -12.43 -10.96
N THR A 46 -22.48 -13.15 -10.79
CA THR A 46 -22.06 -14.20 -11.75
C THR A 46 -22.40 -15.61 -11.30
N GLY A 47 -22.69 -15.82 -10.01
CA GLY A 47 -22.96 -17.15 -9.46
C GLY A 47 -24.13 -17.19 -8.49
N LEU A 48 -24.59 -18.40 -8.15
CA LEU A 48 -25.67 -18.63 -7.18
C LEU A 48 -25.37 -18.00 -5.82
N ARG A 49 -24.12 -18.07 -5.33
CA ARG A 49 -23.70 -17.43 -4.07
C ARG A 49 -23.86 -15.90 -4.12
N ASP A 50 -23.64 -15.28 -5.27
CA ASP A 50 -23.79 -13.83 -5.46
C ASP A 50 -25.27 -13.43 -5.52
N LYS A 51 -26.15 -14.34 -5.97
CA LYS A 51 -27.60 -14.11 -6.11
C LYS A 51 -28.39 -14.39 -4.83
N LEU A 52 -28.00 -15.43 -4.10
CA LEU A 52 -28.76 -15.92 -2.94
C LEU A 52 -28.55 -15.07 -1.69
N GLY A 53 -27.51 -14.22 -1.65
CA GLY A 53 -27.20 -13.41 -0.48
C GLY A 53 -27.13 -14.21 0.82
N PHE A 54 -26.73 -15.49 0.71
CA PHE A 54 -26.70 -16.45 1.81
C PHE A 54 -25.92 -15.84 3.00
N LEU A 55 -26.16 -16.33 4.22
CA LEU A 55 -25.63 -15.85 5.52
C LEU A 55 -24.18 -15.32 5.55
N GLN A 56 -23.37 -15.68 4.55
CA GLN A 56 -22.04 -15.17 4.32
C GLN A 56 -21.97 -13.89 3.47
N GLY A 57 -21.32 -12.86 4.00
CA GLY A 57 -21.04 -11.61 3.28
C GLY A 57 -20.24 -11.88 2.00
N HIS A 58 -20.58 -11.24 0.89
CA HIS A 58 -19.87 -11.40 -0.38
C HIS A 58 -19.21 -10.09 -0.82
N LEU A 59 -17.99 -10.19 -1.33
CA LEU A 59 -17.31 -9.06 -1.96
C LEU A 59 -17.83 -8.85 -3.40
N PRO A 60 -17.92 -7.61 -3.89
CA PRO A 60 -18.41 -7.31 -5.22
C PRO A 60 -17.32 -7.49 -6.27
N HIS A 61 -17.71 -7.80 -7.51
CA HIS A 61 -16.76 -7.81 -8.65
C HIS A 61 -16.19 -6.43 -8.92
N SER A 62 -14.97 -6.37 -9.47
CA SER A 62 -14.36 -5.11 -9.85
C SER A 62 -15.03 -4.48 -11.07
N SER A 63 -15.15 -3.15 -11.09
CA SER A 63 -15.88 -2.42 -12.13
C SER A 63 -15.06 -2.12 -13.39
N GLY A 64 -13.73 -2.12 -13.29
CA GLY A 64 -12.81 -1.78 -14.39
C GLY A 64 -12.75 -2.82 -15.51
N PRO A 65 -12.02 -2.50 -16.60
CA PRO A 65 -11.97 -3.31 -17.82
C PRO A 65 -11.11 -4.57 -17.70
N TYR A 66 -10.32 -4.76 -16.65
CA TYR A 66 -9.56 -6.00 -16.48
C TYR A 66 -10.24 -6.98 -15.51
N SER A 67 -10.09 -8.27 -15.77
CA SER A 67 -10.18 -9.29 -14.73
C SER A 67 -9.00 -9.10 -13.75
N VAL A 68 -9.10 -9.61 -12.52
CA VAL A 68 -8.08 -9.38 -11.49
C VAL A 68 -7.45 -10.69 -11.07
N GLY A 69 -6.12 -10.71 -11.06
CA GLY A 69 -5.30 -11.78 -10.50
C GLY A 69 -4.81 -11.42 -9.11
N SER A 70 -4.42 -12.42 -8.32
CA SER A 70 -3.78 -12.22 -7.03
C SER A 70 -2.67 -13.21 -6.73
N MET A 71 -1.66 -12.78 -5.99
CA MET A 71 -0.55 -13.61 -5.49
C MET A 71 -0.24 -13.21 -4.04
N ASP A 72 -0.01 -14.20 -3.18
CA ASP A 72 0.49 -13.96 -1.82
C ASP A 72 1.98 -14.27 -1.79
N VAL A 73 2.79 -13.29 -1.38
CA VAL A 73 4.25 -13.38 -1.34
C VAL A 73 4.72 -13.07 0.07
N GLU A 74 5.43 -14.01 0.68
CA GLU A 74 6.18 -13.81 1.92
C GLU A 74 7.60 -14.27 1.72
N VAL A 75 8.56 -13.37 1.83
CA VAL A 75 9.98 -13.71 1.71
C VAL A 75 10.77 -13.17 2.90
N PRO A 76 11.92 -13.79 3.24
CA PRO A 76 12.85 -13.24 4.22
C PRO A 76 13.23 -11.80 3.87
N ALA A 77 13.28 -10.92 4.87
CA ALA A 77 13.82 -9.57 4.71
C ALA A 77 15.33 -9.65 4.43
N GLU A 78 15.83 -8.82 3.52
CA GLU A 78 17.27 -8.73 3.26
C GLU A 78 18.01 -8.09 4.45
N HIS A 79 17.40 -7.07 5.05
CA HIS A 79 17.96 -6.30 6.17
C HIS A 79 17.11 -6.46 7.45
N PRO A 80 17.11 -7.63 8.11
CA PRO A 80 16.33 -7.81 9.33
C PRO A 80 16.91 -6.92 10.45
N ARG A 81 16.05 -6.31 11.26
CA ARG A 81 16.45 -5.41 12.35
C ARG A 81 15.30 -5.13 13.31
N THR A 82 15.64 -4.52 14.44
CA THR A 82 14.70 -4.10 15.49
C THR A 82 14.49 -2.59 15.46
N PHE A 83 13.26 -2.10 15.72
CA PHE A 83 12.88 -0.67 15.58
C PHE A 83 12.60 0.06 16.90
N SER A 84 12.69 -0.62 18.04
CA SER A 84 12.61 0.02 19.35
C SER A 84 13.13 -0.88 20.47
N ASN A 85 13.33 -0.28 21.64
CA ASN A 85 13.62 -1.01 22.87
C ASN A 85 12.35 -1.52 23.58
N ILE A 86 11.19 -1.47 22.93
CA ILE A 86 9.94 -1.98 23.49
C ILE A 86 10.02 -3.50 23.49
N THR A 87 10.05 -4.07 24.71
CA THR A 87 10.15 -5.51 24.92
C THR A 87 8.94 -6.09 25.63
N ARG A 88 8.70 -7.39 25.44
CA ARG A 88 7.75 -8.19 26.21
C ARG A 88 8.39 -9.52 26.56
N LYS A 89 8.43 -9.83 27.85
CA LYS A 89 9.13 -11.04 28.37
C LYS A 89 10.59 -11.12 27.92
N GLY A 90 11.28 -9.98 27.81
CA GLY A 90 12.69 -9.92 27.40
C GLY A 90 12.95 -9.94 25.89
N HIS A 91 11.91 -10.02 25.05
CA HIS A 91 12.03 -10.05 23.58
C HIS A 91 11.55 -8.76 22.95
N HIS A 92 12.23 -8.27 21.91
CA HIS A 92 11.80 -7.06 21.20
C HIS A 92 10.50 -7.30 20.41
N LEU A 93 9.54 -6.38 20.52
CA LEU A 93 8.23 -6.55 19.87
C LEU A 93 8.20 -6.12 18.40
N LEU A 94 9.06 -5.18 18.00
CA LEU A 94 9.03 -4.55 16.68
C LEU A 94 10.27 -4.95 15.89
N GLN A 95 10.19 -6.11 15.24
CA GLN A 95 11.29 -6.73 14.50
C GLN A 95 10.88 -7.00 13.04
N LEU A 96 11.70 -6.54 12.10
CA LEU A 96 11.59 -6.92 10.69
C LEU A 96 12.32 -8.24 10.47
N LYS A 97 11.58 -9.30 10.12
CA LYS A 97 12.14 -10.63 9.81
C LYS A 97 11.80 -11.09 8.39
N THR A 98 10.59 -10.78 7.93
CA THR A 98 10.05 -11.09 6.61
C THR A 98 9.19 -9.94 6.12
N VAL A 99 8.97 -9.85 4.81
CA VAL A 99 7.92 -9.01 4.24
C VAL A 99 6.78 -9.88 3.72
N LEU A 100 5.52 -9.52 3.99
CA LEU A 100 4.34 -10.15 3.42
C LEU A 100 3.45 -9.12 2.73
N PHE A 101 3.03 -9.45 1.52
CA PHE A 101 1.99 -8.71 0.81
C PHE A 101 1.13 -9.61 -0.08
N THR A 102 -0.03 -9.09 -0.47
CA THR A 102 -0.83 -9.62 -1.57
C THR A 102 -0.72 -8.69 -2.77
N LEU A 103 -0.27 -9.21 -3.91
CA LEU A 103 -0.36 -8.51 -5.19
C LEU A 103 -1.77 -8.65 -5.74
N TYR A 104 -2.36 -7.56 -6.21
CA TYR A 104 -3.54 -7.55 -7.09
C TYR A 104 -3.12 -6.92 -8.41
N TYR A 105 -3.47 -7.54 -9.54
CA TYR A 105 -2.97 -7.09 -10.84
C TYR A 105 -3.95 -7.37 -11.97
N PRO A 106 -3.80 -6.70 -13.13
CA PRO A 106 -4.62 -6.93 -14.31
C PRO A 106 -4.37 -8.35 -14.85
N ALA A 107 -5.40 -9.17 -14.91
CA ALA A 107 -5.29 -10.56 -15.36
C ALA A 107 -5.54 -10.70 -16.86
N ALA A 108 -4.90 -11.71 -17.45
CA ALA A 108 -5.06 -12.07 -18.85
C ALA A 108 -6.51 -12.46 -19.21
N LEU A 109 -6.80 -12.42 -20.52
CA LEU A 109 -8.08 -12.85 -21.07
C LEU A 109 -8.37 -14.30 -20.70
N GLY A 110 -9.62 -14.61 -20.37
CA GLY A 110 -10.03 -15.98 -20.02
C GLY A 110 -9.67 -16.41 -18.59
N SER A 111 -9.13 -15.51 -17.77
CA SER A 111 -8.88 -15.78 -16.35
C SER A 111 -10.14 -16.25 -15.64
N GLY A 112 -10.08 -17.41 -14.97
CA GLY A 112 -11.23 -18.06 -14.35
C GLY A 112 -11.97 -19.06 -15.24
N ALA A 113 -11.60 -19.22 -16.51
CA ALA A 113 -12.12 -20.23 -17.42
C ALA A 113 -11.09 -21.34 -17.71
N GLY A 114 -11.56 -22.55 -18.01
CA GLY A 114 -10.69 -23.69 -18.29
C GLY A 114 -9.86 -24.13 -17.08
N LYS A 115 -8.65 -24.66 -17.34
CA LYS A 115 -7.70 -25.05 -16.29
C LYS A 115 -7.05 -23.80 -15.68
N ASP A 116 -6.71 -23.88 -14.39
CA ASP A 116 -5.90 -22.85 -13.74
C ASP A 116 -4.43 -22.94 -14.23
N PRO A 117 -3.59 -21.92 -13.95
CA PRO A 117 -2.20 -21.89 -14.43
C PRO A 117 -1.34 -23.06 -13.94
N GLY A 118 -1.70 -23.69 -12.82
CA GLY A 118 -1.09 -24.93 -12.34
C GLY A 118 -1.70 -26.20 -12.94
N GLY A 119 -2.48 -26.10 -14.02
CA GLY A 119 -3.09 -27.23 -14.73
C GLY A 119 -4.32 -27.86 -14.05
N ARG A 120 -4.82 -27.28 -12.96
CA ARG A 120 -5.94 -27.86 -12.20
C ARG A 120 -7.27 -27.51 -12.84
N ARG A 121 -8.27 -28.40 -12.71
CA ARG A 121 -9.60 -28.21 -13.32
C ARG A 121 -10.34 -26.96 -12.82
N ASN A 122 -10.16 -26.61 -11.54
CA ASN A 122 -10.91 -25.54 -10.90
C ASN A 122 -9.98 -24.41 -10.48
N TRP A 123 -10.27 -23.21 -10.95
CA TRP A 123 -9.64 -21.98 -10.48
C TRP A 123 -9.94 -21.75 -8.99
N SER A 124 -9.01 -21.07 -8.31
CA SER A 124 -9.16 -20.77 -6.89
C SER A 124 -8.92 -19.29 -6.59
N ARG A 125 -9.48 -18.88 -5.45
CA ARG A 125 -9.41 -17.52 -4.94
C ARG A 125 -9.09 -17.56 -3.46
N GLU A 126 -8.37 -16.55 -3.00
CA GLU A 126 -8.10 -16.34 -1.59
C GLU A 126 -9.37 -16.13 -0.77
N THR A 127 -9.31 -16.39 0.53
CA THR A 127 -10.39 -15.99 1.45
C THR A 127 -10.10 -14.61 2.04
N TRP A 128 -11.16 -13.83 2.26
CA TRP A 128 -11.06 -12.51 2.89
C TRP A 128 -10.49 -12.57 4.31
N VAL A 129 -10.80 -13.65 5.04
CA VAL A 129 -10.09 -14.07 6.25
C VAL A 129 -8.95 -15.01 5.84
N PRO A 130 -7.68 -14.58 5.88
CA PRO A 130 -6.52 -15.43 5.68
C PRO A 130 -6.49 -16.67 6.57
N ARG A 131 -5.72 -17.68 6.14
CA ARG A 131 -5.42 -18.84 6.98
C ARG A 131 -4.32 -18.50 7.99
N PRO A 132 -4.31 -19.14 9.17
CA PRO A 132 -5.37 -19.97 9.74
C PRO A 132 -6.55 -19.11 10.22
N ARG A 133 -7.76 -19.40 9.70
CA ARG A 133 -8.92 -18.50 9.86
C ARG A 133 -9.39 -18.37 11.30
N ARG A 134 -9.30 -19.45 12.07
CA ARG A 134 -9.65 -19.45 13.50
C ARG A 134 -8.72 -18.55 14.28
N GLU A 135 -7.42 -18.59 13.99
CA GLU A 135 -6.45 -17.75 14.68
C GLU A 135 -6.62 -16.27 14.33
N LEU A 136 -6.89 -15.95 13.06
CA LEU A 136 -7.20 -14.56 12.70
C LEU A 136 -8.49 -14.07 13.38
N ALA A 137 -9.51 -14.93 13.52
CA ALA A 137 -10.72 -14.60 14.27
C ALA A 137 -10.43 -14.35 15.76
N LYS A 138 -9.51 -15.09 16.38
CA LYS A 138 -9.02 -14.80 17.76
C LYS A 138 -8.27 -13.47 17.83
N GLY A 139 -7.47 -13.14 16.82
CA GLY A 139 -6.84 -11.83 16.70
C GLY A 139 -7.86 -10.69 16.73
N TYR A 140 -8.93 -10.82 15.95
CA TYR A 140 -10.06 -9.88 16.01
C TYR A 140 -10.79 -9.90 17.35
N ALA A 141 -10.93 -11.06 18.00
CA ALA A 141 -11.52 -11.18 19.33
C ALA A 141 -10.74 -10.34 20.36
N LYS A 142 -9.41 -10.52 20.38
CA LYS A 142 -8.49 -9.79 21.23
C LYS A 142 -8.51 -8.29 20.93
N PHE A 143 -8.48 -7.91 19.66
CA PHE A 143 -8.55 -6.52 19.23
C PHE A 143 -9.86 -5.84 19.67
N ALA A 144 -11.00 -6.54 19.58
CA ALA A 144 -12.31 -6.01 19.93
C ALA A 144 -12.69 -6.20 21.41
N GLY A 145 -11.87 -6.87 22.22
CA GLY A 145 -12.16 -7.15 23.63
C GLY A 145 -13.34 -8.12 23.84
N ILE A 146 -13.59 -9.04 22.91
CA ILE A 146 -14.66 -10.04 22.99
C ILE A 146 -14.09 -11.47 23.12
N SER A 147 -14.92 -12.43 23.53
CA SER A 147 -14.47 -13.82 23.68
C SER A 147 -14.10 -14.48 22.35
N ASP A 148 -13.04 -15.28 22.36
CA ASP A 148 -12.57 -16.05 21.19
C ASP A 148 -13.68 -16.88 20.55
N SER A 149 -14.47 -17.59 21.35
CA SER A 149 -15.55 -18.44 20.88
C SER A 149 -16.66 -17.64 20.19
N LEU A 150 -17.02 -16.47 20.70
CA LEU A 150 -18.01 -15.59 20.07
C LEU A 150 -17.47 -15.03 18.75
N ALA A 151 -16.23 -14.55 18.72
CA ALA A 151 -15.61 -14.04 17.50
C ALA A 151 -15.48 -15.12 16.43
N ILE A 152 -15.01 -16.31 16.79
CA ILE A 152 -14.91 -17.46 15.88
C ILE A 152 -16.28 -17.83 15.32
N ALA A 153 -17.31 -17.93 16.17
CA ALA A 153 -18.67 -18.26 15.73
C ALA A 153 -19.24 -17.18 14.79
N TYR A 154 -19.02 -15.90 15.11
CA TYR A 154 -19.44 -14.78 14.28
C TYR A 154 -18.73 -14.77 12.93
N VAL A 155 -17.40 -14.92 12.90
CA VAL A 155 -16.64 -14.97 11.64
C VAL A 155 -17.01 -16.22 10.83
N ALA A 156 -17.18 -17.39 11.47
CA ALA A 156 -17.58 -18.62 10.81
C ALA A 156 -18.95 -18.53 10.13
N SER A 157 -19.91 -17.91 10.82
CA SER A 157 -21.27 -17.71 10.28
C SER A 157 -21.35 -16.65 9.19
N THR A 158 -20.39 -15.72 9.13
CA THR A 158 -20.42 -14.56 8.21
C THR A 158 -19.33 -14.57 7.14
N THR A 159 -18.06 -14.38 7.46
CA THR A 159 -17.04 -14.02 6.45
C THR A 159 -15.90 -15.03 6.29
N MET A 160 -15.87 -16.08 7.11
CA MET A 160 -14.76 -17.05 7.13
C MET A 160 -14.47 -17.67 5.75
N PHE A 161 -15.51 -17.92 4.95
CA PHE A 161 -15.38 -18.54 3.64
C PHE A 161 -15.56 -17.57 2.47
N THR A 162 -15.73 -16.28 2.76
CA THR A 162 -15.84 -15.23 1.76
C THR A 162 -14.59 -15.20 0.90
N LYS A 163 -14.79 -15.23 -0.42
CA LYS A 163 -13.70 -15.24 -1.39
C LYS A 163 -13.38 -13.84 -1.87
N LEU A 164 -12.10 -13.54 -1.98
CA LEU A 164 -11.62 -12.37 -2.72
C LEU A 164 -12.08 -12.46 -4.18
N ARG A 165 -12.20 -11.30 -4.83
CA ARG A 165 -12.61 -11.19 -6.25
C ARG A 165 -11.40 -11.07 -7.17
N ALA A 166 -10.39 -11.88 -6.88
CA ALA A 166 -9.15 -12.02 -7.65
C ALA A 166 -8.77 -13.50 -7.74
N PHE A 167 -8.30 -13.93 -8.91
CA PHE A 167 -7.91 -15.31 -9.19
C PHE A 167 -6.44 -15.54 -8.84
N ARG A 168 -6.16 -16.61 -8.07
CA ARG A 168 -4.78 -16.94 -7.70
C ARG A 168 -3.93 -17.19 -8.95
N ASN A 169 -2.72 -16.63 -8.95
CA ASN A 169 -1.65 -16.91 -9.91
C ASN A 169 -2.05 -16.72 -11.38
N SER A 170 -3.10 -15.94 -11.64
CA SER A 170 -3.57 -15.66 -12.99
C SER A 170 -2.44 -15.09 -13.84
N PRO A 171 -2.33 -15.41 -15.14
CA PRO A 171 -1.32 -14.77 -15.98
C PRO A 171 -1.55 -13.26 -16.03
N LEU A 172 -0.47 -12.48 -16.05
CA LEU A 172 -0.53 -11.03 -16.17
C LEU A 172 -1.13 -10.64 -17.53
N ALA A 173 -1.95 -9.59 -17.57
CA ALA A 173 -2.53 -9.13 -18.83
C ALA A 173 -1.45 -8.66 -19.81
N THR A 174 -1.48 -9.17 -21.04
CA THR A 174 -0.62 -8.77 -22.16
C THR A 174 -1.37 -7.94 -23.22
N HIS A 175 -2.61 -7.56 -22.94
CA HIS A 175 -3.50 -6.86 -23.88
C HIS A 175 -3.88 -5.50 -23.33
N TRP A 176 -4.05 -4.53 -24.24
CA TRP A 176 -4.70 -3.27 -23.94
C TRP A 176 -6.23 -3.47 -23.87
N PRO A 177 -6.95 -2.74 -22.99
CA PRO A 177 -8.41 -2.81 -22.94
C PRO A 177 -9.01 -1.98 -24.10
N PRO A 178 -10.26 -2.18 -24.53
CA PRO A 178 -10.88 -1.30 -25.53
C PRO A 178 -10.91 0.19 -25.10
N GLU A 179 -10.81 1.12 -26.06
CA GLU A 179 -10.92 2.56 -25.80
C GLU A 179 -12.36 2.99 -25.46
N GLY A 180 -12.51 4.17 -24.84
CA GLY A 180 -13.81 4.79 -24.59
C GLY A 180 -14.58 4.19 -23.40
N ASN A 181 -13.88 3.72 -22.37
CA ASN A 181 -14.48 3.10 -21.18
C ASN A 181 -15.19 4.12 -20.26
N PHE A 182 -16.35 4.61 -20.69
CA PHE A 182 -17.18 5.51 -19.90
C PHE A 182 -18.35 4.76 -19.24
N LYS A 183 -18.30 4.68 -17.90
CA LYS A 183 -19.45 4.57 -16.97
C LYS A 183 -20.30 3.30 -16.95
N ARG A 184 -20.34 2.41 -17.97
CA ARG A 184 -21.36 1.31 -17.98
C ARG A 184 -20.93 -0.08 -18.45
N ASN A 185 -19.76 -0.25 -19.07
CA ASN A 185 -19.42 -1.51 -19.76
C ASN A 185 -18.11 -2.18 -19.32
N GLY A 186 -17.35 -1.64 -18.35
CA GLY A 186 -16.08 -2.25 -17.89
C GLY A 186 -16.20 -3.75 -17.59
N HIS A 187 -17.24 -4.16 -16.86
CA HIS A 187 -17.51 -5.58 -16.58
C HIS A 187 -17.84 -6.44 -17.82
N LYS A 188 -18.35 -5.85 -18.92
CA LYS A 188 -18.69 -6.56 -20.17
C LYS A 188 -17.49 -6.74 -21.09
N ILE A 189 -16.49 -5.88 -20.96
CA ILE A 189 -15.30 -5.86 -21.81
C ILE A 189 -14.08 -6.52 -21.15
N LYS A 190 -14.24 -7.13 -19.97
CA LYS A 190 -13.18 -7.84 -19.23
C LYS A 190 -12.41 -8.90 -20.01
N ASN A 191 -12.96 -9.36 -21.13
CA ASN A 191 -12.36 -10.35 -22.01
C ASN A 191 -12.26 -9.84 -23.46
N GLN A 192 -12.03 -8.54 -23.67
CA GLN A 192 -11.86 -7.94 -24.99
C GLN A 192 -10.50 -7.26 -25.11
N ARG A 193 -9.87 -7.37 -26.28
CA ARG A 193 -8.61 -6.69 -26.62
C ARG A 193 -8.93 -5.41 -27.41
N GLY A 194 -8.32 -4.31 -27.02
CA GLY A 194 -8.25 -3.08 -27.83
C GLY A 194 -6.91 -2.96 -28.55
N SER A 195 -6.85 -2.06 -29.52
CA SER A 195 -5.60 -1.71 -30.23
C SER A 195 -4.61 -1.02 -29.30
N PRO A 196 -3.29 -1.26 -29.42
CA PRO A 196 -2.30 -0.51 -28.64
C PRO A 196 -2.38 1.00 -28.94
N PRO A 197 -1.95 1.88 -28.01
CA PRO A 197 -1.82 3.31 -28.27
C PRO A 197 -0.89 3.58 -29.48
N PRO A 198 -1.14 4.60 -30.31
CA PRO A 198 -0.37 4.86 -31.55
C PRO A 198 1.15 4.98 -31.38
N GLU A 199 1.62 5.46 -30.22
CA GLU A 199 3.04 5.63 -29.88
C GLU A 199 3.46 4.76 -28.68
N GLY A 200 2.65 3.76 -28.33
CA GLY A 200 2.85 2.89 -27.18
C GLY A 200 3.44 1.53 -27.55
N SER A 201 3.93 0.80 -26.55
CA SER A 201 4.32 -0.60 -26.69
C SER A 201 3.12 -1.50 -27.01
N ASP A 202 3.37 -2.58 -27.75
CA ASP A 202 2.35 -3.59 -28.11
C ASP A 202 1.63 -4.14 -26.86
N GLN A 203 2.36 -4.29 -25.77
CA GLN A 203 1.84 -4.72 -24.47
C GLN A 203 1.89 -3.56 -23.46
N PRO A 204 0.91 -3.45 -22.56
CA PRO A 204 0.94 -2.45 -21.50
C PRO A 204 2.04 -2.73 -20.48
N ILE A 205 2.67 -1.65 -20.01
CA ILE A 205 3.51 -1.61 -18.80
C ILE A 205 2.66 -0.95 -17.71
N PHE A 206 2.47 -1.63 -16.59
CA PHE A 206 1.50 -1.21 -15.58
C PHE A 206 2.12 -0.30 -14.50
N PRO A 207 1.41 0.75 -14.03
CA PRO A 207 1.81 1.50 -12.85
C PRO A 207 1.69 0.64 -11.58
N VAL A 208 2.56 0.91 -10.61
CA VAL A 208 2.56 0.23 -9.30
C VAL A 208 1.95 1.13 -8.23
N LEU A 209 1.13 0.54 -7.37
CA LEU A 209 0.57 1.17 -6.18
C LEU A 209 0.86 0.31 -4.94
N PHE A 210 1.56 0.86 -3.94
CA PHE A 210 1.68 0.24 -2.63
C PHE A 210 0.50 0.67 -1.74
N PHE A 211 -0.08 -0.27 -1.01
CA PHE A 211 -1.21 -0.01 -0.12
C PHE A 211 -0.91 -0.42 1.33
N SER A 212 -0.98 0.54 2.25
CA SER A 212 -0.78 0.34 3.69
C SER A 212 -2.11 0.36 4.45
N HIS A 213 -2.38 -0.68 5.25
CA HIS A 213 -3.62 -0.78 6.02
C HIS A 213 -3.60 0.03 7.33
N GLY A 214 -4.79 0.43 7.79
CA GLY A 214 -4.98 1.03 9.12
C GLY A 214 -4.86 0.04 10.29
N LEU A 215 -4.98 0.55 11.52
CA LEU A 215 -5.04 -0.28 12.74
C LEU A 215 -6.23 -1.26 12.68
N GLY A 216 -6.01 -2.51 13.13
CA GLY A 216 -6.98 -3.60 13.00
C GLY A 216 -7.27 -4.04 11.56
N GLY A 217 -6.63 -3.41 10.57
CA GLY A 217 -6.66 -3.81 9.17
C GLY A 217 -5.71 -4.98 8.89
N THR A 218 -5.84 -5.52 7.68
CA THR A 218 -4.95 -6.54 7.13
C THR A 218 -4.74 -6.30 5.63
N ARG A 219 -3.80 -7.00 5.01
CA ARG A 219 -3.59 -6.99 3.54
C ARG A 219 -4.85 -7.34 2.74
N THR A 220 -5.80 -8.07 3.33
CA THR A 220 -7.05 -8.49 2.69
C THR A 220 -8.27 -7.64 3.06
N ALA A 221 -8.16 -6.74 4.05
CA ALA A 221 -9.28 -5.92 4.52
C ALA A 221 -9.67 -4.77 3.57
N TYR A 222 -8.87 -4.52 2.53
CA TYR A 222 -9.08 -3.48 1.51
C TYR A 222 -9.16 -4.08 0.11
N SER A 223 -9.44 -5.38 0.01
CA SER A 223 -9.38 -6.13 -1.25
C SER A 223 -10.31 -5.62 -2.32
N THR A 224 -11.46 -5.02 -1.98
CA THR A 224 -12.34 -4.38 -2.97
C THR A 224 -11.67 -3.17 -3.60
N MET A 225 -11.02 -2.31 -2.80
CA MET A 225 -10.32 -1.13 -3.30
C MET A 225 -9.10 -1.53 -4.14
N CYS A 226 -8.27 -2.46 -3.63
CA CYS A 226 -7.11 -2.97 -4.35
C CYS A 226 -7.50 -3.66 -5.68
N ALA A 227 -8.58 -4.45 -5.68
CA ALA A 227 -9.09 -5.09 -6.90
C ALA A 227 -9.71 -4.09 -7.88
N GLU A 228 -10.30 -2.98 -7.41
CA GLU A 228 -10.73 -1.90 -8.30
C GLU A 228 -9.52 -1.26 -8.99
N PHE A 229 -8.51 -0.80 -8.26
CA PHE A 229 -7.27 -0.28 -8.87
C PHE A 229 -6.65 -1.26 -9.87
N ALA A 230 -6.52 -2.54 -9.48
CA ALA A 230 -6.01 -3.57 -10.39
C ALA A 230 -6.87 -3.74 -11.64
N SER A 231 -8.20 -3.63 -11.51
CA SER A 231 -9.09 -3.69 -12.67
C SER A 231 -8.98 -2.47 -13.61
N TYR A 232 -8.43 -1.36 -13.13
CA TYR A 232 -8.11 -0.15 -13.91
C TYR A 232 -6.65 -0.12 -14.40
N GLY A 233 -5.91 -1.22 -14.27
CA GLY A 233 -4.58 -1.35 -14.86
C GLY A 233 -3.41 -1.18 -13.89
N PHE A 234 -3.60 -1.24 -12.57
CA PHE A 234 -2.50 -1.11 -11.60
C PHE A 234 -2.00 -2.47 -11.12
N VAL A 235 -0.70 -2.60 -10.89
CA VAL A 235 -0.14 -3.64 -10.01
C VAL A 235 -0.17 -3.08 -8.59
N VAL A 236 -1.05 -3.62 -7.75
CA VAL A 236 -1.25 -3.16 -6.37
C VAL A 236 -0.57 -4.11 -5.40
N CYS A 237 0.39 -3.60 -4.62
CA CYS A 237 1.05 -4.32 -3.54
C CYS A 237 0.40 -3.95 -2.19
N ALA A 238 -0.49 -4.80 -1.68
CA ALA A 238 -1.14 -4.59 -0.39
C ALA A 238 -0.35 -5.28 0.72
N LEU A 239 0.30 -4.51 1.60
CA LEU A 239 1.15 -5.06 2.66
C LEU A 239 0.34 -5.61 3.82
N GLU A 240 0.90 -6.60 4.50
CA GLU A 240 0.50 -7.01 5.85
C GLU A 240 1.61 -6.58 6.82
N HIS A 241 1.34 -5.59 7.67
CA HIS A 241 2.34 -5.08 8.59
C HIS A 241 2.52 -6.00 9.81
N ARG A 242 3.77 -6.25 10.20
CA ARG A 242 4.23 -7.07 11.33
C ARG A 242 4.56 -6.25 12.58
N ASP A 243 4.13 -5.00 12.59
CA ASP A 243 4.32 -4.01 13.66
C ASP A 243 3.34 -4.14 14.84
N GLY A 244 2.49 -5.19 14.85
CA GLY A 244 1.46 -5.34 15.87
C GLY A 244 0.34 -4.29 15.77
N SER A 245 0.14 -3.67 14.61
CA SER A 245 -1.00 -2.79 14.34
C SER A 245 -2.21 -3.54 13.76
N GLY A 246 -1.99 -4.72 13.17
CA GLY A 246 -3.05 -5.62 12.70
C GLY A 246 -3.67 -6.45 13.84
N PRO A 247 -4.80 -7.14 13.59
CA PRO A 247 -5.48 -7.94 14.61
C PRO A 247 -4.65 -9.17 15.03
N ARG A 248 -4.09 -9.88 14.05
CA ARG A 248 -3.10 -10.94 14.20
C ARG A 248 -2.43 -11.22 12.86
N THR A 249 -1.14 -11.51 12.89
CA THR A 249 -0.37 -11.95 11.73
C THR A 249 0.73 -12.95 12.14
N PHE A 250 1.34 -13.60 11.16
CA PHE A 250 2.35 -14.64 11.38
C PHE A 250 3.62 -14.34 10.57
N VAL A 251 4.77 -14.61 11.16
CA VAL A 251 6.08 -14.52 10.49
C VAL A 251 6.59 -15.94 10.35
N ASN A 252 6.74 -16.43 9.12
CA ASN A 252 7.35 -17.74 8.88
C ASN A 252 8.88 -17.61 8.83
N HIS A 253 9.57 -18.68 9.20
CA HIS A 253 11.03 -18.79 9.06
C HIS A 253 11.37 -19.89 8.06
N THR A 254 12.41 -19.68 7.26
CA THR A 254 12.88 -20.75 6.37
C THR A 254 13.47 -21.88 7.20
N LYS A 255 13.40 -23.11 6.68
CA LYS A 255 13.91 -24.27 7.42
C LYS A 255 15.43 -24.25 7.57
N GLU A 256 16.13 -23.75 6.56
CA GLU A 256 17.58 -23.69 6.49
C GLU A 256 18.01 -22.48 5.64
N GLY A 257 19.21 -21.96 5.88
CA GLY A 257 19.81 -20.90 5.08
C GLY A 257 19.24 -19.51 5.37
N ALA A 258 19.15 -18.67 4.33
CA ALA A 258 18.70 -17.30 4.48
C ALA A 258 17.26 -17.23 5.01
N GLY A 259 17.05 -16.51 6.11
CA GLY A 259 15.76 -16.40 6.77
C GLY A 259 15.45 -17.49 7.80
N SER A 260 16.40 -18.38 8.10
CA SER A 260 16.22 -19.39 9.15
C SER A 260 16.48 -18.79 10.51
N ILE A 261 15.90 -19.34 11.56
CA ILE A 261 16.08 -18.83 12.92
C ILE A 261 17.56 -18.81 13.29
N GLU A 262 18.31 -19.87 12.97
CA GLU A 262 19.73 -19.99 13.27
C GLU A 262 20.55 -18.90 12.58
N GLU A 263 20.29 -18.64 11.30
CA GLU A 263 20.97 -17.60 10.52
C GLU A 263 20.70 -16.20 11.08
N ARG A 264 19.45 -15.93 11.44
CA ARG A 264 19.00 -14.65 11.97
C ARG A 264 19.55 -14.36 13.37
N GLU A 265 19.56 -15.36 14.26
CA GLU A 265 20.11 -15.23 15.61
C GLU A 265 21.63 -15.10 15.59
N HIS A 266 22.33 -15.85 14.72
CA HIS A 266 23.77 -15.73 14.57
C HIS A 266 24.20 -14.32 14.13
N LYS A 267 23.39 -13.65 13.29
CA LYS A 267 23.63 -12.26 12.89
C LYS A 267 23.34 -11.24 14.01
N GLY A 268 22.68 -11.65 15.09
CA GLY A 268 22.35 -10.79 16.24
C GLY A 268 21.37 -9.65 15.92
N GLN A 269 20.62 -9.76 14.82
CA GLN A 269 19.78 -8.67 14.30
C GLN A 269 18.34 -8.71 14.84
N VAL A 270 17.88 -9.90 15.23
CA VAL A 270 16.54 -10.18 15.77
C VAL A 270 16.63 -11.33 16.79
N ASP A 271 15.65 -11.41 17.68
CA ASP A 271 15.55 -12.45 18.71
C ASP A 271 14.31 -13.34 18.50
N HIS A 272 14.34 -14.56 19.06
CA HIS A 272 13.22 -15.50 19.07
C HIS A 272 13.04 -16.10 20.47
N SER A 273 11.79 -16.23 20.87
CA SER A 273 11.40 -16.98 22.06
C SER A 273 11.45 -18.49 21.80
N GLU A 274 11.58 -19.28 22.86
CA GLU A 274 11.57 -20.75 22.77
C GLU A 274 10.28 -21.33 22.16
N GLU A 275 9.17 -20.59 22.28
CA GLU A 275 7.91 -20.95 21.62
C GLU A 275 7.99 -20.76 20.09
N GLU A 276 8.57 -19.65 19.63
CA GLU A 276 8.75 -19.35 18.21
C GLU A 276 9.70 -20.34 17.56
N LYS A 277 10.81 -20.68 18.24
CA LYS A 277 11.76 -21.73 17.81
C LYS A 277 11.07 -23.07 17.61
N ARG A 278 10.28 -23.49 18.59
CA ARG A 278 9.56 -24.78 18.53
C ARG A 278 8.50 -24.80 17.43
N ASN A 279 7.83 -23.67 17.22
CA ASN A 279 6.72 -23.59 16.26
C ASN A 279 7.21 -23.40 14.81
N GLY A 280 8.40 -22.82 14.61
CA GLY A 280 8.92 -22.44 13.29
C GLY A 280 8.26 -21.19 12.70
N TYR A 281 7.55 -20.42 13.53
CA TYR A 281 6.90 -19.17 13.14
C TYR A 281 6.57 -18.31 14.37
N ASP A 282 6.44 -17.00 14.14
CA ASP A 282 6.02 -16.03 15.16
C ASP A 282 4.54 -15.72 15.03
N THR A 283 3.89 -15.42 16.16
CA THR A 283 2.51 -14.92 16.21
C THR A 283 2.50 -13.51 16.75
N ILE A 284 2.15 -12.55 15.91
CA ILE A 284 2.11 -11.13 16.26
C ILE A 284 0.65 -10.71 16.39
N ASP A 285 0.24 -10.37 17.60
CA ASP A 285 -1.08 -9.81 17.90
C ASP A 285 -1.05 -8.28 17.90
N TYR A 286 -2.23 -7.67 17.88
CA TYR A 286 -2.35 -6.25 18.17
C TYR A 286 -1.66 -5.87 19.50
N ILE A 287 -0.79 -4.86 19.44
CA ILE A 287 -0.07 -4.33 20.59
C ILE A 287 -0.87 -3.17 21.18
N PHE A 288 -1.33 -3.37 22.40
CA PHE A 288 -1.89 -2.32 23.25
C PHE A 288 -0.75 -1.69 24.07
N PRO A 289 -0.61 -0.36 24.06
CA PRO A 289 0.36 0.32 24.91
C PRO A 289 0.14 -0.02 26.39
N LYS A 290 1.25 -0.21 27.12
CA LYS A 290 1.20 -0.43 28.56
C LYS A 290 0.65 0.83 29.23
N ASP A 291 -0.31 0.67 30.13
CA ASP A 291 -0.95 1.77 30.86
C ASP A 291 -1.71 2.80 30.00
N ASN A 292 -1.84 2.57 28.68
CA ASN A 292 -2.61 3.40 27.75
C ASN A 292 -3.29 2.55 26.64
N PRO A 293 -4.14 1.57 26.98
CA PRO A 293 -4.72 0.64 26.00
C PRO A 293 -5.72 1.28 25.01
N TYR A 294 -6.20 2.49 25.30
CA TYR A 294 -7.13 3.25 24.46
C TYR A 294 -6.47 4.49 23.84
N ASP A 295 -5.15 4.43 23.57
CA ASP A 295 -4.34 5.52 22.98
C ASP A 295 -4.87 6.07 21.65
N THR A 296 -5.73 5.31 20.98
CA THR A 296 -6.36 5.65 19.69
C THR A 296 -7.68 6.40 19.83
N SER A 297 -8.27 6.46 21.03
CA SER A 297 -9.56 7.13 21.22
C SER A 297 -9.42 8.65 21.12
N PRO A 298 -10.27 9.35 20.34
CA PRO A 298 -10.27 10.82 20.26
C PRO A 298 -10.45 11.51 21.62
N SER A 299 -11.11 10.84 22.57
CA SER A 299 -11.40 11.35 23.91
C SER A 299 -10.38 10.93 24.98
N ASN A 300 -9.29 10.24 24.59
CA ASN A 300 -8.31 9.76 25.57
C ASN A 300 -7.41 10.90 26.07
N GLU A 301 -7.47 11.17 27.38
CA GLU A 301 -6.69 12.24 28.04
C GLU A 301 -5.17 12.01 27.96
N LYS A 302 -4.72 10.75 27.91
CA LYS A 302 -3.29 10.41 27.79
C LYS A 302 -2.73 10.62 26.39
N GLY A 303 -3.60 10.84 25.40
CA GLY A 303 -3.21 10.93 24.00
C GLY A 303 -2.61 9.64 23.43
N VAL A 304 -1.96 9.77 22.27
CA VAL A 304 -1.34 8.67 21.54
C VAL A 304 -0.01 8.27 22.17
N ASP A 305 0.27 6.97 22.22
CA ASP A 305 1.59 6.46 22.60
C ASP A 305 2.60 6.74 21.47
N SER A 306 3.30 7.87 21.59
CA SER A 306 4.19 8.34 20.52
C SER A 306 5.39 7.41 20.28
N GLU A 307 5.91 6.72 21.30
CA GLU A 307 7.05 5.81 21.16
C GLU A 307 6.64 4.59 20.33
N LEU A 308 5.55 3.92 20.73
CA LEU A 308 5.03 2.77 20.00
C LEU A 308 4.63 3.15 18.58
N ARG A 309 3.82 4.20 18.39
CA ARG A 309 3.30 4.53 17.05
C ARG A 309 4.41 4.99 16.10
N THR A 310 5.46 5.66 16.59
CA THR A 310 6.64 5.99 15.77
C THR A 310 7.36 4.73 15.34
N ALA A 311 7.70 3.84 16.28
CA ALA A 311 8.46 2.65 15.97
C ALA A 311 7.68 1.71 15.04
N GLN A 312 6.35 1.68 15.16
CA GLN A 312 5.46 1.02 14.21
C GLN A 312 5.55 1.64 12.81
N ILE A 313 5.49 2.97 12.67
CA ILE A 313 5.66 3.63 11.36
C ILE A 313 7.03 3.30 10.76
N GLU A 314 8.11 3.37 11.52
CA GLU A 314 9.46 3.05 11.00
C GLU A 314 9.58 1.60 10.52
N LEU A 315 9.01 0.64 11.26
CA LEU A 315 8.93 -0.74 10.82
C LEU A 315 8.11 -0.87 9.54
N ARG A 316 6.96 -0.18 9.44
CA ARG A 316 6.12 -0.17 8.23
C ARG A 316 6.85 0.40 7.01
N LEU A 317 7.65 1.46 7.18
CA LEU A 317 8.50 2.01 6.12
C LEU A 317 9.51 0.97 5.64
N ALA A 318 10.15 0.26 6.56
CA ALA A 318 11.09 -0.79 6.22
C ALA A 318 10.44 -2.00 5.52
N GLU A 319 9.20 -2.36 5.90
CA GLU A 319 8.43 -3.37 5.18
C GLU A 319 8.08 -2.94 3.75
N ILE A 320 7.83 -1.64 3.52
CA ILE A 320 7.61 -1.10 2.18
C ILE A 320 8.90 -1.13 1.34
N GLU A 321 10.06 -0.82 1.93
CA GLU A 321 11.38 -0.95 1.28
C GLU A 321 11.65 -2.41 0.85
N GLU A 322 11.41 -3.38 1.73
CA GLU A 322 11.56 -4.80 1.41
C GLU A 322 10.54 -5.26 0.35
N ALA A 323 9.29 -4.80 0.41
CA ALA A 323 8.30 -5.11 -0.62
C ALA A 323 8.72 -4.53 -1.97
N TYR A 324 9.23 -3.30 -1.99
CA TYR A 324 9.76 -2.65 -3.19
C TYR A 324 10.92 -3.44 -3.81
N ARG A 325 11.87 -3.91 -2.99
CA ARG A 325 12.95 -4.81 -3.43
C ARG A 325 12.39 -6.05 -4.14
N VAL A 326 11.40 -6.71 -3.57
CA VAL A 326 10.80 -7.92 -4.17
C VAL A 326 10.12 -7.60 -5.50
N LEU A 327 9.42 -6.46 -5.61
CA LEU A 327 8.82 -6.02 -6.88
C LEU A 327 9.91 -5.70 -7.93
N ARG A 328 11.03 -5.09 -7.52
CA ARG A 328 12.19 -4.88 -8.39
C ARG A 328 12.76 -6.21 -8.88
N ASP A 329 12.95 -7.19 -7.99
CA ASP A 329 13.43 -8.52 -8.34
C ASP A 329 12.53 -9.19 -9.40
N ILE A 330 11.21 -9.13 -9.22
CA ILE A 330 10.23 -9.64 -10.21
C ILE A 330 10.36 -8.90 -11.55
N CYS A 331 10.45 -7.56 -11.52
CA CYS A 331 10.54 -6.75 -12.72
C CYS A 331 11.84 -7.00 -13.52
N GLU A 332 12.94 -7.28 -12.82
CA GLU A 332 14.25 -7.60 -13.40
C GLU A 332 14.40 -9.06 -13.83
N GLY A 333 13.33 -9.86 -13.75
CA GLY A 333 13.33 -11.25 -14.22
C GLY A 333 13.78 -12.29 -13.18
N ARG A 334 13.93 -11.90 -11.91
CA ARG A 334 14.25 -12.81 -10.79
C ARG A 334 12.99 -13.36 -10.08
N GLY A 335 11.86 -13.42 -10.78
CA GLY A 335 10.59 -13.91 -10.22
C GLY A 335 10.65 -15.37 -9.73
N GLU A 336 11.41 -16.23 -10.40
CA GLU A 336 11.62 -17.62 -9.97
C GLU A 336 12.31 -17.71 -8.60
N GLU A 337 13.29 -16.83 -8.34
CA GLU A 337 13.97 -16.78 -7.06
C GLU A 337 13.03 -16.32 -5.94
N VAL A 338 12.19 -15.32 -6.23
CA VAL A 338 11.11 -14.91 -5.31
C VAL A 338 10.16 -16.06 -5.03
N ALA A 339 9.81 -16.87 -6.04
CA ALA A 339 8.95 -18.04 -5.86
C ALA A 339 9.60 -19.12 -5.01
N ARG A 340 10.90 -19.36 -5.17
CA ARG A 340 11.68 -20.32 -4.39
C ARG A 340 11.73 -19.93 -2.91
N LEU A 341 11.90 -18.64 -2.61
CA LEU A 341 11.94 -18.10 -1.25
C LEU A 341 10.56 -17.91 -0.61
N ASN A 342 9.48 -18.02 -1.39
CA ASN A 342 8.14 -17.72 -0.90
C ASN A 342 7.66 -18.71 0.16
N MET A 343 7.26 -18.20 1.33
CA MET A 343 6.72 -18.99 2.44
C MET A 343 5.18 -19.02 2.45
N ARG A 344 4.49 -18.52 1.41
CA ARG A 344 3.02 -18.65 1.26
C ARG A 344 2.59 -19.95 0.55
N GLN A 345 3.32 -21.04 0.82
CA GLN A 345 3.11 -22.37 0.24
C GLN A 345 2.83 -23.46 1.30
N GLU A 346 2.59 -24.69 0.87
CA GLU A 346 2.32 -25.81 1.77
C GLU A 346 3.48 -26.05 2.76
N GLY A 347 3.14 -26.34 4.02
CA GLY A 347 4.12 -26.51 5.11
C GLY A 347 4.37 -25.26 5.95
N TYR A 348 3.96 -24.07 5.49
CA TYR A 348 4.13 -22.81 6.23
C TYR A 348 2.81 -22.25 6.77
N MET A 349 2.88 -21.44 7.83
CA MET A 349 1.70 -20.86 8.47
C MET A 349 0.99 -19.86 7.58
N GLY A 350 -0.30 -20.12 7.36
CA GLY A 350 -1.13 -19.34 6.44
C GLY A 350 -0.77 -19.53 4.97
N GLY A 351 0.07 -20.51 4.64
CA GLY A 351 0.36 -20.92 3.28
C GLY A 351 -0.81 -21.61 2.59
N SER A 352 -0.66 -21.85 1.29
CA SER A 352 -1.64 -22.56 0.49
C SER A 352 -1.00 -23.70 -0.30
N SER A 353 -1.77 -24.74 -0.60
CA SER A 353 -1.34 -25.83 -1.49
C SER A 353 -1.10 -25.42 -2.94
N ARG A 354 -1.26 -24.13 -3.27
CA ARG A 354 -0.98 -23.58 -4.58
C ARG A 354 0.29 -22.73 -4.64
N GLY A 355 0.74 -22.17 -3.51
CA GLY A 355 1.86 -21.22 -3.48
C GLY A 355 1.83 -20.24 -4.66
N LEU A 356 2.96 -20.14 -5.36
CA LEU A 356 3.10 -19.44 -6.64
C LEU A 356 3.25 -20.43 -7.82
N GLU A 357 2.74 -21.65 -7.68
CA GLU A 357 2.79 -22.66 -8.73
C GLU A 357 2.00 -22.22 -9.97
N GLY A 358 2.57 -22.48 -11.15
CA GLY A 358 1.98 -22.16 -12.45
C GLY A 358 2.13 -20.70 -12.86
N VAL A 359 2.81 -19.87 -12.08
CA VAL A 359 3.15 -18.49 -12.46
C VAL A 359 4.26 -18.53 -13.50
N ASP A 360 4.01 -17.96 -14.66
CA ASP A 360 5.03 -17.75 -15.68
C ASP A 360 5.72 -16.40 -15.45
N TRP A 361 6.89 -16.43 -14.81
CA TRP A 361 7.64 -15.23 -14.43
C TRP A 361 8.25 -14.49 -15.62
N SER A 362 8.45 -15.15 -16.77
CA SER A 362 8.93 -14.47 -17.98
C SER A 362 7.97 -13.35 -18.40
N ASN A 363 6.67 -13.59 -18.22
CA ASN A 363 5.59 -12.64 -18.50
C ASN A 363 5.49 -11.46 -17.51
N TRP A 364 6.36 -11.38 -16.49
CA TRP A 364 6.42 -10.28 -15.52
C TRP A 364 7.63 -9.36 -15.73
N THR A 365 8.62 -9.81 -16.48
CA THR A 365 9.88 -9.07 -16.70
C THR A 365 9.62 -7.77 -17.45
N LYS A 366 9.98 -6.64 -16.85
CA LYS A 366 9.76 -5.28 -17.39
C LYS A 366 8.29 -4.96 -17.71
N ARG A 367 7.35 -5.53 -16.95
CA ARG A 367 5.89 -5.36 -17.20
C ARG A 367 5.18 -4.40 -16.25
N PHE A 368 5.90 -3.77 -15.34
CA PHE A 368 5.40 -2.71 -14.48
C PHE A 368 6.52 -1.76 -14.06
N HIS A 369 6.15 -0.53 -13.70
CA HIS A 369 7.09 0.53 -13.32
C HIS A 369 7.58 0.37 -11.88
N VAL A 370 8.91 0.34 -11.72
CA VAL A 370 9.59 0.36 -10.41
C VAL A 370 10.37 1.65 -10.18
N ASP A 371 10.49 2.47 -11.22
CA ASP A 371 11.08 3.82 -11.24
C ASP A 371 10.10 4.90 -10.79
N LYS A 372 8.79 4.64 -10.94
CA LYS A 372 7.71 5.59 -10.63
C LYS A 372 6.55 4.86 -9.95
N VAL A 373 6.49 4.94 -8.61
CA VAL A 373 5.50 4.22 -7.80
C VAL A 373 4.55 5.17 -7.07
N THR A 374 3.29 4.78 -6.95
CA THR A 374 2.29 5.47 -6.13
C THR A 374 2.19 4.78 -4.77
N VAL A 375 2.01 5.56 -3.70
CA VAL A 375 1.76 5.03 -2.36
C VAL A 375 0.39 5.47 -1.87
N ALA A 376 -0.35 4.55 -1.27
CA ALA A 376 -1.66 4.83 -0.71
C ALA A 376 -1.83 4.14 0.65
N GLY A 377 -2.66 4.72 1.51
CA GLY A 377 -2.91 4.13 2.81
C GLY A 377 -4.20 4.63 3.45
N HIS A 378 -4.73 3.83 4.37
CA HIS A 378 -5.93 4.19 5.14
C HIS A 378 -5.60 4.35 6.63
N SER A 379 -6.14 5.37 7.28
CA SER A 379 -6.01 5.58 8.73
C SER A 379 -4.54 5.61 9.18
N PHE A 380 -4.08 4.66 9.99
CA PHE A 380 -2.67 4.55 10.36
C PHE A 380 -1.73 4.27 9.16
N GLY A 381 -2.23 3.59 8.13
CA GLY A 381 -1.52 3.45 6.85
C GLY A 381 -1.41 4.76 6.09
N ALA A 382 -2.36 5.69 6.25
CA ALA A 382 -2.22 7.04 5.70
C ALA A 382 -1.16 7.86 6.45
N ALA A 383 -1.03 7.69 7.77
CA ALA A 383 0.08 8.28 8.53
C ALA A 383 1.44 7.73 8.07
N THR A 384 1.50 6.43 7.73
CA THR A 384 2.69 5.80 7.13
C THR A 384 3.03 6.43 5.78
N VAL A 385 2.04 6.69 4.92
CA VAL A 385 2.24 7.38 3.63
C VAL A 385 2.80 8.78 3.84
N VAL A 386 2.31 9.55 4.82
CA VAL A 386 2.84 10.89 5.09
C VAL A 386 4.33 10.85 5.45
N GLU A 387 4.72 9.96 6.37
CA GLU A 387 6.13 9.84 6.75
C GLU A 387 6.98 9.38 5.58
N LEU A 388 6.48 8.45 4.77
CA LEU A 388 7.13 8.00 3.54
C LEU A 388 7.38 9.17 2.57
N LEU A 389 6.37 10.02 2.33
CA LEU A 389 6.49 11.16 1.42
C LEU A 389 7.52 12.19 1.90
N ARG A 390 7.67 12.36 3.23
CA ARG A 390 8.71 13.22 3.82
C ARG A 390 10.11 12.63 3.72
N ASN A 391 10.27 11.34 3.45
CA ASN A 391 11.56 10.66 3.32
C ASN A 391 11.88 10.29 1.85
N THR A 392 11.33 11.02 0.88
CA THR A 392 11.50 10.75 -0.55
C THR A 392 12.90 11.05 -1.08
N HIS A 393 13.62 12.00 -0.46
CA HIS A 393 14.99 12.33 -0.82
C HIS A 393 16.06 11.37 -0.26
N GLU A 394 15.74 10.60 0.78
CA GLU A 394 16.70 9.73 1.48
C GLU A 394 16.40 8.24 1.24
N ARG A 395 15.11 7.86 1.22
CA ARG A 395 14.67 6.44 1.27
C ARG A 395 13.77 6.04 0.12
N PHE A 396 12.97 6.97 -0.42
CA PHE A 396 11.86 6.64 -1.33
C PHE A 396 11.87 7.46 -2.63
N GLU A 397 13.03 7.53 -3.30
CA GLU A 397 13.26 8.37 -4.49
C GLU A 397 12.33 8.03 -5.68
N ASN A 398 11.90 6.77 -5.79
CA ASN A 398 11.06 6.29 -6.89
C ASN A 398 9.56 6.61 -6.72
N VAL A 399 9.17 7.27 -5.62
CA VAL A 399 7.77 7.62 -5.36
C VAL A 399 7.39 8.87 -6.15
N GLN A 400 6.22 8.85 -6.79
CA GLN A 400 5.74 9.97 -7.61
C GLN A 400 4.49 10.68 -7.06
N ALA A 401 3.70 10.03 -6.21
CA ALA A 401 2.48 10.60 -5.64
C ALA A 401 1.98 9.79 -4.43
N GLY A 402 1.25 10.46 -3.53
CA GLY A 402 0.63 9.86 -2.36
C GLY A 402 -0.89 10.02 -2.30
N ILE A 403 -1.59 9.02 -1.76
CA ILE A 403 -3.04 9.05 -1.52
C ILE A 403 -3.34 8.63 -0.07
N ILE A 404 -4.02 9.49 0.69
CA ILE A 404 -4.37 9.25 2.09
C ILE A 404 -5.89 9.16 2.26
N TYR A 405 -6.38 8.00 2.71
CA TYR A 405 -7.79 7.77 3.02
C TYR A 405 -8.04 7.89 4.52
N ASP A 406 -8.92 8.80 4.94
CA ASP A 406 -9.30 9.01 6.34
C ASP A 406 -8.10 8.98 7.28
N ILE A 407 -7.14 9.88 7.06
CA ILE A 407 -5.89 9.85 7.81
C ILE A 407 -6.13 10.04 9.31
N TRP A 408 -5.47 9.21 10.10
CA TRP A 408 -5.34 9.40 11.53
C TRP A 408 -4.09 10.25 11.77
N GLY A 409 -4.28 11.55 12.05
CA GLY A 409 -3.20 12.54 12.15
C GLY A 409 -2.43 12.52 13.46
N ALA A 410 -3.01 11.97 14.52
CA ALA A 410 -2.41 11.96 15.86
C ALA A 410 -1.01 11.28 15.96
N PRO A 411 -0.70 10.18 15.26
CA PRO A 411 0.65 9.59 15.25
C PRO A 411 1.66 10.32 14.35
N ILE A 412 1.24 11.31 13.56
CA ILE A 412 2.13 12.02 12.65
C ILE A 412 2.97 13.00 13.46
N LYS A 413 4.29 12.87 13.38
CA LYS A 413 5.21 13.83 13.99
C LYS A 413 5.27 15.13 13.19
N PRO A 414 5.61 16.26 13.83
CA PRO A 414 6.12 17.40 13.08
C PRO A 414 7.30 16.99 12.19
N PRO A 415 7.46 17.62 11.02
CA PRO A 415 8.60 17.35 10.18
C PRO A 415 9.89 17.76 10.91
N ARG A 416 11.01 17.11 10.57
CA ARG A 416 12.33 17.43 11.13
C ARG A 416 12.76 18.84 10.71
N ASP A 417 13.76 19.39 11.40
CA ASP A 417 14.46 20.65 11.02
C ASP A 417 15.39 20.45 9.81
N ASP A 418 14.90 19.73 8.80
CA ASP A 418 15.55 19.47 7.53
C ASP A 418 14.54 19.85 6.42
N PRO A 419 14.89 20.80 5.53
CA PRO A 419 14.04 21.16 4.39
C PRO A 419 13.69 19.97 3.50
N GLN A 420 14.56 18.96 3.38
CA GLN A 420 14.29 17.77 2.59
C GLN A 420 13.22 16.88 3.23
N HIS A 421 13.04 16.97 4.55
CA HIS A 421 12.02 16.25 5.29
C HIS A 421 10.66 16.99 5.24
N ARG A 422 10.16 17.20 4.01
CA ARG A 422 8.85 17.81 3.70
C ARG A 422 8.15 17.04 2.60
N ILE A 423 6.84 17.26 2.45
CA ILE A 423 6.06 16.65 1.36
C ILE A 423 6.33 17.40 0.05
N HIS A 424 7.26 16.90 -0.76
CA HIS A 424 7.60 17.50 -2.06
C HIS A 424 6.83 16.93 -3.25
N LEU A 425 5.95 15.96 -3.00
CA LEU A 425 5.21 15.22 -4.03
C LEU A 425 3.71 15.48 -3.95
N PRO A 426 2.98 15.31 -5.07
CA PRO A 426 1.54 15.45 -5.10
C PRO A 426 0.83 14.58 -4.07
N LEU A 427 -0.19 15.14 -3.41
CA LEU A 427 -0.92 14.48 -2.33
C LEU A 427 -2.44 14.61 -2.49
N LEU A 428 -3.16 13.49 -2.41
CA LEU A 428 -4.62 13.46 -2.37
C LEU A 428 -5.11 12.94 -1.02
N GLY A 429 -5.89 13.73 -0.31
CA GLY A 429 -6.65 13.33 0.88
C GLY A 429 -8.14 13.10 0.59
N ILE A 430 -8.65 11.95 1.01
CA ILE A 430 -10.08 11.61 0.93
C ILE A 430 -10.59 11.19 2.31
N ASN A 431 -11.37 12.05 2.94
CA ASN A 431 -11.98 11.80 4.25
C ASN A 431 -13.40 11.24 4.14
N SER A 432 -13.87 10.67 5.23
CA SER A 432 -15.26 10.37 5.49
C SER A 432 -15.91 11.48 6.32
N GLU A 433 -17.22 11.65 6.16
CA GLU A 433 -17.96 12.74 6.81
C GLU A 433 -17.88 12.65 8.34
N ALA A 434 -17.92 11.44 8.92
CA ALA A 434 -17.79 11.28 10.37
C ALA A 434 -16.41 11.69 10.89
N PHE A 435 -15.35 11.37 10.15
CA PHE A 435 -13.96 11.69 10.53
C PHE A 435 -13.63 13.17 10.29
N MET A 436 -14.25 13.80 9.29
CA MET A 436 -14.15 15.24 9.02
C MET A 436 -14.59 16.08 10.24
N TYR A 437 -15.59 15.63 11.00
CA TYR A 437 -16.06 16.35 12.20
C TYR A 437 -15.07 16.33 13.36
N TRP A 438 -14.02 15.49 13.31
CA TRP A 438 -12.97 15.50 14.32
C TRP A 438 -12.00 16.64 14.07
N GLN A 439 -12.21 17.75 14.78
CA GLN A 439 -11.58 19.03 14.51
C GLN A 439 -10.05 18.99 14.43
N SER A 440 -9.41 18.53 15.50
CA SER A 440 -7.95 18.48 15.59
C SER A 440 -7.35 17.60 14.49
N ASN A 441 -8.04 16.52 14.12
CA ASN A 441 -7.62 15.67 13.02
C ASN A 441 -7.81 16.35 11.66
N PHE A 442 -8.92 17.03 11.43
CA PHE A 442 -9.15 17.76 10.18
C PHE A 442 -8.12 18.90 9.98
N ASP A 443 -7.78 19.62 11.04
CA ASP A 443 -6.76 20.66 11.02
C ASP A 443 -5.37 20.06 10.72
N ALA A 444 -5.08 18.89 11.29
CA ALA A 444 -3.89 18.11 10.95
C ALA A 444 -3.84 17.79 9.45
N VAL A 445 -4.90 17.22 8.88
CA VAL A 445 -4.93 16.87 7.44
C VAL A 445 -4.75 18.11 6.58
N THR A 446 -5.42 19.19 6.92
CA THR A 446 -5.33 20.46 6.20
C THR A 446 -3.89 20.99 6.25
N SER A 447 -3.21 20.91 7.40
CA SER A 447 -1.82 21.33 7.52
C SER A 447 -0.88 20.56 6.58
N LEU A 448 -1.12 19.27 6.35
CA LEU A 448 -0.34 18.47 5.39
C LEU A 448 -0.56 18.91 3.94
N MET A 449 -1.77 19.34 3.59
CA MET A 449 -2.04 19.89 2.26
C MET A 449 -1.29 21.20 2.04
N ASN A 450 -1.25 22.06 3.07
CA ASN A 450 -0.47 23.30 3.03
C ASN A 450 1.03 23.00 2.93
N GLU A 451 1.55 22.01 3.68
CA GLU A 451 2.96 21.60 3.59
C GLU A 451 3.35 21.21 2.16
N ALA A 452 2.49 20.44 1.47
CA ALA A 452 2.72 20.08 0.07
C ALA A 452 2.68 21.31 -0.86
N GLU A 453 1.69 22.19 -0.69
CA GLU A 453 1.55 23.41 -1.50
C GLU A 453 2.73 24.38 -1.29
N GLU A 454 3.25 24.50 -0.07
CA GLU A 454 4.44 25.30 0.25
C GLU A 454 5.69 24.81 -0.49
N GLN A 455 5.78 23.51 -0.79
CA GLN A 455 6.84 22.94 -1.64
C GLN A 455 6.52 22.99 -3.15
N GLY A 456 5.41 23.65 -3.53
CA GLY A 456 4.94 23.76 -4.90
C GLY A 456 4.27 22.49 -5.45
N ALA A 457 4.02 21.48 -4.60
CA ALA A 457 3.38 20.24 -5.01
C ALA A 457 1.84 20.37 -4.96
N PRO A 458 1.11 19.89 -5.99
CA PRO A 458 -0.34 19.98 -6.01
C PRO A 458 -0.98 19.05 -4.97
N ALA A 459 -1.87 19.60 -4.16
CA ALA A 459 -2.59 18.87 -3.11
C ALA A 459 -4.11 19.03 -3.22
N TYR A 460 -4.85 17.96 -2.93
CA TYR A 460 -6.32 17.95 -2.91
C TYR A 460 -6.83 17.35 -1.61
N LEU A 461 -7.87 17.93 -1.02
CA LEU A 461 -8.57 17.36 0.15
C LEU A 461 -10.07 17.39 -0.09
N CYS A 462 -10.70 16.22 -0.04
CA CYS A 462 -12.14 16.09 -0.19
C CYS A 462 -12.75 15.10 0.81
N THR A 463 -14.07 15.17 1.01
CA THR A 463 -14.81 14.31 1.94
C THR A 463 -16.00 13.65 1.23
N VAL A 464 -16.14 12.32 1.40
CA VAL A 464 -17.28 11.55 0.89
C VAL A 464 -18.49 11.76 1.81
N ARG A 465 -19.57 12.36 1.30
CA ARG A 465 -20.79 12.61 2.08
C ARG A 465 -21.50 11.32 2.46
N GLY A 466 -22.02 11.28 3.69
CA GLY A 466 -22.76 10.17 4.27
C GLY A 466 -21.91 8.98 4.68
N SER A 467 -20.59 9.11 4.65
CA SER A 467 -19.65 8.02 4.96
C SER A 467 -19.12 8.10 6.39
N VAL A 468 -18.69 6.94 6.88
CA VAL A 468 -18.00 6.76 8.17
C VAL A 468 -16.63 6.15 7.94
N HIS A 469 -15.73 6.21 8.93
CA HIS A 469 -14.34 5.76 8.81
C HIS A 469 -14.17 4.38 8.14
N ILE A 470 -14.94 3.37 8.57
CA ILE A 470 -14.83 2.02 8.00
C ILE A 470 -15.39 1.88 6.56
N SER A 471 -15.97 2.93 5.99
CA SER A 471 -16.44 2.98 4.59
C SER A 471 -15.29 2.89 3.59
N GLN A 472 -14.06 3.17 4.04
CA GLN A 472 -12.83 3.03 3.27
C GLN A 472 -12.36 1.57 3.11
N SER A 473 -13.04 0.61 3.75
CA SER A 473 -12.61 -0.79 3.83
C SER A 473 -13.73 -1.78 3.45
N ASP A 474 -13.35 -3.04 3.27
CA ASP A 474 -14.26 -4.15 2.97
C ASP A 474 -15.28 -4.40 4.10
N PHE A 475 -15.03 -3.93 5.33
CA PHE A 475 -15.96 -4.08 6.44
C PHE A 475 -17.32 -3.44 6.14
N SER A 476 -17.34 -2.28 5.47
CA SER A 476 -18.59 -1.62 5.07
C SER A 476 -19.40 -2.39 4.03
N VAL A 477 -18.70 -3.18 3.21
CA VAL A 477 -19.27 -4.03 2.16
C VAL A 477 -19.83 -5.32 2.78
N LEU A 478 -19.03 -5.99 3.62
CA LEU A 478 -19.36 -7.29 4.20
C LEU A 478 -20.37 -7.19 5.34
N TYR A 479 -20.29 -6.13 6.15
CA TYR A 479 -21.11 -5.92 7.34
C TYR A 479 -22.01 -4.69 7.20
N ASN A 480 -22.62 -4.50 6.03
CA ASN A 480 -23.45 -3.33 5.72
C ASN A 480 -24.58 -3.06 6.75
N HIS A 481 -25.19 -4.11 7.31
CA HIS A 481 -26.19 -3.94 8.37
C HIS A 481 -25.55 -3.39 9.66
N VAL A 482 -24.36 -3.85 10.03
CA VAL A 482 -23.65 -3.35 11.20
C VAL A 482 -23.26 -1.88 11.00
N THR A 483 -22.68 -1.57 9.83
CA THR A 483 -22.22 -0.21 9.51
C THR A 483 -23.37 0.78 9.37
N SER A 484 -24.43 0.42 8.66
CA SER A 484 -25.59 1.29 8.48
C SER A 484 -26.45 1.42 9.75
N LEU A 485 -26.65 0.37 10.55
CA LEU A 485 -27.49 0.44 11.76
C LEU A 485 -26.73 1.01 12.95
N PHE A 486 -25.51 0.54 13.23
CA PHE A 486 -24.76 0.95 14.42
C PHE A 486 -23.89 2.19 14.21
N LEU A 487 -23.31 2.39 13.03
CA LEU A 487 -22.47 3.57 12.72
C LEU A 487 -23.21 4.66 11.96
N LYS A 488 -24.46 4.40 11.56
CA LYS A 488 -25.37 5.37 10.93
C LYS A 488 -24.87 5.94 9.59
N ALA A 489 -24.01 5.20 8.88
CA ALA A 489 -23.61 5.54 7.52
C ALA A 489 -24.83 5.63 6.59
N THR A 490 -24.90 6.68 5.76
CA THR A 490 -26.02 6.96 4.84
C THR A 490 -25.65 6.78 3.36
N VAL A 491 -24.35 6.77 3.05
CA VAL A 491 -23.79 6.44 1.73
C VAL A 491 -23.93 4.95 1.46
N HIS A 492 -24.06 4.58 0.18
CA HIS A 492 -24.01 3.17 -0.21
C HIS A 492 -22.55 2.69 -0.20
N PRO A 493 -22.19 1.57 0.45
CA PRO A 493 -20.79 1.11 0.57
C PRO A 493 -20.04 1.03 -0.76
N HIS A 494 -20.64 0.38 -1.78
CA HIS A 494 -20.03 0.32 -3.11
C HIS A 494 -19.84 1.70 -3.78
N ARG A 495 -20.73 2.67 -3.52
CA ARG A 495 -20.60 4.01 -4.09
C ARG A 495 -19.51 4.80 -3.39
N ALA A 496 -19.32 4.62 -2.08
CA ALA A 496 -18.20 5.21 -1.37
C ALA A 496 -16.86 4.75 -1.97
N ILE A 497 -16.71 3.45 -2.22
CA ILE A 497 -15.52 2.90 -2.93
C ILE A 497 -15.42 3.46 -4.35
N ASP A 498 -16.52 3.54 -5.11
CA ASP A 498 -16.50 4.12 -6.46
C ASP A 498 -16.01 5.58 -6.45
N LEU A 499 -16.43 6.39 -5.45
CA LEU A 499 -16.01 7.79 -5.30
C LEU A 499 -14.53 7.88 -4.97
N ASN A 500 -14.04 7.06 -4.04
CA ASN A 500 -12.61 6.97 -3.70
C ASN A 500 -11.76 6.65 -4.93
N ILE A 501 -12.15 5.62 -5.69
CA ILE A 501 -11.43 5.19 -6.90
C ILE A 501 -11.49 6.27 -7.98
N SER A 502 -12.64 6.91 -8.18
CA SER A 502 -12.77 7.96 -9.20
C SER A 502 -11.88 9.16 -8.88
N ALA A 503 -11.95 9.69 -7.66
CA ALA A 503 -11.10 10.81 -7.23
C ALA A 503 -9.61 10.46 -7.29
N SER A 504 -9.24 9.23 -6.92
CA SER A 504 -7.86 8.74 -7.00
C SER A 504 -7.36 8.67 -8.44
N LEU A 505 -8.15 8.11 -9.36
CA LEU A 505 -7.75 8.00 -10.76
C LEU A 505 -7.75 9.36 -11.48
N GLU A 506 -8.67 10.28 -11.16
CA GLU A 506 -8.66 11.66 -11.66
C GLU A 506 -7.40 12.41 -11.20
N PHE A 507 -7.02 12.25 -9.93
CA PHE A 507 -5.79 12.81 -9.38
C PHE A 507 -4.56 12.25 -10.08
N LEU A 508 -4.42 10.92 -10.15
CA LEU A 508 -3.26 10.28 -10.78
C LEU A 508 -3.15 10.60 -12.27
N LYS A 509 -4.27 10.64 -13.01
CA LYS A 509 -4.29 11.10 -14.41
C LYS A 509 -3.66 12.49 -14.56
N THR A 510 -3.89 13.36 -13.58
CA THR A 510 -3.42 14.74 -13.61
C THR A 510 -1.94 14.83 -13.28
N VAL A 511 -1.48 14.14 -12.24
CA VAL A 511 -0.14 14.36 -11.65
C VAL A 511 0.93 13.34 -12.08
N THR A 512 0.54 12.25 -12.74
CA THR A 512 1.46 11.23 -13.25
C THR A 512 1.69 11.35 -14.76
N GLU A 513 2.72 10.68 -15.27
CA GLU A 513 3.18 10.77 -16.66
C GLU A 513 3.50 9.39 -17.26
N GLY A 514 3.79 9.34 -18.57
CA GLY A 514 4.24 8.14 -19.28
C GLY A 514 3.17 7.05 -19.46
N ALA A 515 3.62 5.80 -19.59
CA ALA A 515 2.74 4.66 -19.86
C ALA A 515 1.69 4.44 -18.76
N GLY A 516 2.04 4.74 -17.49
CA GLY A 516 1.11 4.73 -16.37
C GLY A 516 -0.07 5.69 -16.56
N LYS A 517 0.17 6.91 -17.07
CA LYS A 517 -0.90 7.86 -17.40
C LYS A 517 -1.80 7.33 -18.52
N SER A 518 -1.21 6.78 -19.58
CA SER A 518 -1.96 6.28 -20.75
C SER A 518 -2.96 5.19 -20.39
N ILE A 519 -2.60 4.27 -19.48
CA ILE A 519 -3.50 3.21 -19.03
C ILE A 519 -4.63 3.77 -18.16
N ILE A 520 -4.33 4.76 -17.30
CA ILE A 520 -5.34 5.46 -16.50
C ILE A 520 -6.33 6.17 -17.41
N GLU A 521 -5.88 6.99 -18.35
CA GLU A 521 -6.76 7.75 -19.28
C GLU A 521 -7.67 6.84 -20.09
N ARG A 522 -7.15 5.68 -20.51
CA ARG A 522 -7.91 4.69 -21.27
C ARG A 522 -8.97 3.98 -20.43
N CYS A 523 -8.70 3.73 -19.16
CA CYS A 523 -9.59 2.98 -18.28
C CYS A 523 -10.52 3.87 -17.44
N LEU A 524 -10.14 5.13 -17.20
CA LEU A 524 -10.78 6.05 -16.27
C LEU A 524 -12.21 6.37 -16.71
N THR A 525 -13.11 6.31 -15.74
CA THR A 525 -14.42 6.93 -15.82
C THR A 525 -14.36 8.28 -15.11
N ASP A 526 -14.18 9.35 -15.89
CA ASP A 526 -14.07 10.72 -15.37
C ASP A 526 -15.46 11.18 -14.86
N GLU A 527 -15.54 11.47 -13.56
CA GLU A 527 -16.74 11.95 -12.89
C GLU A 527 -16.64 13.43 -12.49
N GLU A 528 -15.51 14.08 -12.82
CA GLU A 528 -15.20 15.48 -12.51
C GLU A 528 -15.35 15.78 -11.00
N LEU A 529 -14.93 14.83 -10.15
CA LEU A 529 -15.02 14.97 -8.70
C LEU A 529 -14.05 16.01 -8.17
N LEU A 530 -12.84 16.08 -8.75
CA LEU A 530 -11.82 17.05 -8.35
C LEU A 530 -12.11 18.49 -8.84
N GLU A 531 -13.04 18.64 -9.78
CA GLU A 531 -13.52 19.95 -10.27
C GLU A 531 -14.63 20.55 -9.40
N ALA A 532 -15.05 19.86 -8.34
CA ALA A 532 -16.03 20.37 -7.39
C ALA A 532 -15.63 21.76 -6.85
N ALA A 533 -16.64 22.60 -6.60
CA ALA A 533 -16.45 23.90 -5.98
C ALA A 533 -15.88 23.71 -4.55
N LEU A 534 -14.91 24.54 -4.18
CA LEU A 534 -14.43 24.61 -2.81
C LEU A 534 -15.59 25.00 -1.90
N LEU A 535 -15.61 24.40 -0.71
CA LEU A 535 -16.57 24.77 0.32
C LEU A 535 -16.14 26.08 0.99
N ASP A 536 -17.07 27.02 1.08
CA ASP A 536 -16.89 28.24 1.87
C ASP A 536 -17.05 27.96 3.38
N GLN A 537 -17.93 27.03 3.76
CA GLN A 537 -18.22 26.64 5.15
C GLN A 537 -18.47 25.13 5.27
N LEU A 538 -18.12 24.56 6.44
CA LEU A 538 -18.32 23.14 6.72
C LEU A 538 -19.77 22.83 7.12
N PRO A 539 -20.44 21.85 6.50
CA PRO A 539 -21.80 21.48 6.87
C PRO A 539 -21.86 20.74 8.21
N ASP A 540 -22.71 21.18 9.15
CA ASP A 540 -22.91 20.54 10.46
C ASP A 540 -24.11 19.58 10.53
N ASP A 541 -24.80 19.34 9.40
CA ASP A 541 -26.08 18.61 9.34
C ASP A 541 -26.05 17.19 9.95
N HIS A 542 -24.91 16.49 9.88
CA HIS A 542 -24.74 15.12 10.39
C HIS A 542 -23.78 15.03 11.58
N LYS A 543 -23.38 16.17 12.18
CA LYS A 543 -22.41 16.20 13.27
C LYS A 543 -22.94 15.44 14.51
N PRO A 544 -22.24 14.40 14.98
CA PRO A 544 -22.60 13.69 16.21
C PRO A 544 -22.31 14.52 17.47
N GLU A 545 -22.81 14.06 18.62
CA GLU A 545 -22.37 14.56 19.93
C GLU A 545 -20.89 14.25 20.16
N ASP A 546 -20.22 15.05 20.99
CA ASP A 546 -18.76 15.03 21.15
C ASP A 546 -18.21 13.64 21.53
N GLU A 547 -18.95 12.86 22.32
CA GLU A 547 -18.62 11.48 22.72
C GLU A 547 -18.55 10.49 21.53
N TYR A 548 -19.22 10.80 20.41
CA TYR A 548 -19.32 9.94 19.22
C TYR A 548 -18.65 10.52 17.96
N ILE A 549 -17.90 11.62 18.11
CA ILE A 549 -17.10 12.21 17.02
C ILE A 549 -16.15 11.17 16.43
N ALA A 550 -15.93 11.23 15.11
CA ALA A 550 -15.15 10.27 14.32
C ALA A 550 -15.74 8.85 14.19
N ALA A 551 -16.67 8.45 15.08
CA ALA A 551 -17.21 7.10 15.11
C ALA A 551 -18.54 6.95 14.35
N LYS A 552 -19.47 7.91 14.45
CA LYS A 552 -20.84 7.81 13.93
C LYS A 552 -21.36 9.13 13.37
N LEU A 553 -22.36 9.06 12.50
CA LEU A 553 -23.11 10.24 12.04
C LEU A 553 -24.41 10.45 12.84
N LYS A 554 -24.88 11.69 12.97
CA LYS A 554 -26.22 11.99 13.53
C LYS A 554 -27.26 11.97 12.42
N VAL A 555 -28.32 11.16 12.60
CA VAL A 555 -29.47 11.11 11.68
C VAL A 555 -30.75 11.35 12.48
N HIS A 556 -31.39 12.49 12.28
CA HIS A 556 -32.67 12.81 12.91
C HIS A 556 -33.81 11.92 12.35
N HIS A 557 -34.67 11.37 13.21
CA HIS A 557 -35.79 10.47 12.87
C HIS A 557 -35.44 9.29 11.93
N GLU A 558 -34.52 8.42 12.36
CA GLU A 558 -33.91 7.34 11.56
C GLU A 558 -34.85 6.54 10.66
N PHE A 559 -35.98 6.05 11.18
CA PHE A 559 -36.91 5.23 10.40
C PHE A 559 -37.58 6.03 9.28
N ARG A 560 -38.10 7.24 9.60
CA ARG A 560 -38.75 8.13 8.62
C ARG A 560 -37.75 8.63 7.59
N THR A 561 -36.55 9.02 8.03
CA THR A 561 -35.48 9.54 7.16
C THR A 561 -34.96 8.48 6.19
N ARG A 562 -34.81 7.21 6.60
CA ARG A 562 -34.37 6.13 5.68
C ARG A 562 -35.41 5.76 4.64
N VAL A 563 -36.68 5.68 5.04
CA VAL A 563 -37.79 5.40 4.12
C VAL A 563 -37.98 6.59 3.15
N ALA A 564 -38.00 7.81 3.69
CA ALA A 564 -38.07 9.04 2.89
C ALA A 564 -36.85 9.17 1.96
N ALA A 565 -35.62 8.87 2.42
CA ALA A 565 -34.42 8.88 1.60
C ALA A 565 -34.52 7.93 0.41
N ARG A 566 -35.01 6.71 0.62
CA ARG A 566 -35.15 5.70 -0.46
C ARG A 566 -36.19 6.14 -1.49
N VAL A 567 -37.32 6.68 -1.02
CA VAL A 567 -38.41 7.18 -1.86
C VAL A 567 -37.98 8.46 -2.59
N GLN A 568 -37.38 9.43 -1.89
CA GLN A 568 -36.87 10.69 -2.43
C GLN A 568 -35.75 10.45 -3.43
N ARG A 569 -34.80 9.54 -3.16
CA ARG A 569 -33.78 9.11 -4.15
C ARG A 569 -34.45 8.49 -5.38
N LYS A 570 -35.47 7.64 -5.22
CA LYS A 570 -36.20 7.02 -6.35
C LYS A 570 -37.00 8.05 -7.17
N ILE A 571 -37.62 9.03 -6.53
CA ILE A 571 -38.38 10.11 -7.16
C ILE A 571 -37.45 11.10 -7.87
N LYS A 572 -36.41 11.60 -7.20
CA LYS A 572 -35.39 12.50 -7.79
C LYS A 572 -34.70 11.86 -8.99
N ARG A 573 -34.44 10.55 -8.95
CA ARG A 573 -33.87 9.79 -10.09
C ARG A 573 -34.84 9.59 -11.26
N LYS A 574 -36.16 9.60 -11.02
CA LYS A 574 -37.18 9.49 -12.08
C LYS A 574 -37.49 10.84 -12.73
N LYS A 575 -37.31 11.96 -12.02
CA LYS A 575 -37.34 13.30 -12.62
C LYS A 575 -36.01 13.53 -13.34
N ALA A 576 -35.98 13.33 -14.66
CA ALA A 576 -34.80 13.46 -15.52
C ALA A 576 -34.17 14.88 -15.61
N HIS A 577 -34.46 15.78 -14.66
CA HIS A 577 -34.08 17.21 -14.70
C HIS A 577 -33.50 17.76 -13.38
N GLY A 578 -33.04 16.91 -12.46
CA GLY A 578 -32.15 17.38 -11.39
C GLY A 578 -30.70 17.36 -11.90
N PHE A 579 -30.09 18.53 -12.15
CA PHE A 579 -28.66 18.62 -12.47
C PHE A 579 -27.86 18.03 -11.32
N TYR A 580 -27.34 16.80 -11.49
CA TYR A 580 -26.39 16.21 -10.56
C TYR A 580 -25.12 17.07 -10.56
N LYS A 581 -24.64 17.44 -9.38
CA LYS A 581 -23.35 18.11 -9.23
C LYS A 581 -22.39 17.20 -8.46
N PRO A 582 -21.09 17.15 -8.80
CA PRO A 582 -20.09 16.43 -8.01
C PRO A 582 -20.15 16.74 -6.49
N GLY A 583 -20.44 18.01 -6.15
CA GLY A 583 -20.68 18.51 -4.79
C GLY A 583 -21.83 17.85 -4.02
N ASP A 584 -22.72 17.11 -4.71
CA ASP A 584 -23.80 16.35 -4.07
C ASP A 584 -23.26 15.12 -3.32
N GLU A 585 -22.10 14.58 -3.71
CA GLU A 585 -21.52 13.37 -3.12
C GLU A 585 -20.14 13.60 -2.50
N MET A 586 -19.37 14.59 -3.01
CA MET A 586 -18.03 14.93 -2.56
C MET A 586 -17.96 16.39 -2.11
N LEU A 587 -17.49 16.63 -0.88
CA LEU A 587 -17.19 17.96 -0.37
C LEU A 587 -15.73 18.28 -0.66
N MET A 588 -15.43 19.41 -1.30
CA MET A 588 -14.05 19.81 -1.60
C MET A 588 -13.57 20.85 -0.57
N HIS A 589 -12.46 20.57 0.11
CA HIS A 589 -11.90 21.39 1.17
C HIS A 589 -10.60 22.08 0.77
N PHE A 590 -9.80 21.43 -0.09
CA PHE A 590 -8.53 21.94 -0.55
C PHE A 590 -8.32 21.51 -2.00
N LYS A 591 -7.86 22.42 -2.86
CA LYS A 591 -7.44 22.11 -4.23
C LYS A 591 -6.39 23.14 -4.67
N PRO A 592 -5.44 22.78 -5.55
CA PRO A 592 -4.40 23.70 -5.97
C PRO A 592 -5.00 24.81 -6.83
N SER A 593 -4.38 25.99 -6.81
CA SER A 593 -4.70 27.02 -7.78
C SER A 593 -4.38 26.53 -9.20
N LYS A 594 -5.12 27.02 -10.21
CA LYS A 594 -4.85 26.66 -11.61
C LYS A 594 -3.43 27.01 -12.03
N GLU A 595 -2.91 28.13 -11.53
CA GLU A 595 -1.54 28.57 -11.80
C GLU A 595 -0.50 27.64 -11.17
N ASN A 596 -0.67 27.25 -9.90
CA ASN A 596 0.25 26.32 -9.22
C ASN A 596 0.26 24.95 -9.92
N LEU A 597 -0.91 24.46 -10.32
CA LEU A 597 -1.02 23.19 -11.05
C LEU A 597 -0.32 23.28 -12.42
N LEU A 598 -0.50 24.37 -13.17
CA LEU A 598 0.18 24.57 -14.45
C LEU A 598 1.70 24.65 -14.29
N LYS A 599 2.19 25.42 -13.30
CA LYS A 599 3.62 25.51 -12.98
C LYS A 599 4.22 24.13 -12.65
N TRP A 600 3.50 23.31 -11.88
CA TRP A 600 3.93 21.94 -11.59
C TRP A 600 4.05 21.08 -12.85
N LEU A 601 3.03 21.12 -13.72
CA LEU A 601 3.00 20.36 -14.96
C LEU A 601 4.08 20.82 -15.95
N GLU A 602 4.41 22.11 -15.98
CA GLU A 602 5.52 22.65 -16.79
C GLU A 602 6.88 22.19 -16.25
N LYS A 603 7.11 22.28 -14.94
CA LYS A 603 8.35 21.82 -14.28
C LYS A 603 8.64 20.36 -14.60
N LYS A 604 7.62 19.49 -14.58
CA LYS A 604 7.76 18.07 -14.92
C LYS A 604 8.12 17.83 -16.39
N LYS A 605 7.45 18.51 -17.32
CA LYS A 605 7.78 18.45 -18.76
C LYS A 605 9.21 18.89 -19.08
N HIS A 606 9.77 19.82 -18.31
CA HIS A 606 11.16 20.26 -18.47
C HIS A 606 12.16 19.27 -17.88
N ALA A 607 11.87 18.70 -16.71
CA ALA A 607 12.72 17.69 -16.08
C ALA A 607 12.90 16.43 -16.97
N ASP A 608 11.86 16.01 -17.68
CA ASP A 608 11.93 14.86 -18.60
C ASP A 608 12.70 15.16 -19.91
N LYS A 609 12.90 16.44 -20.28
CA LYS A 609 13.67 16.84 -21.46
C LYS A 609 15.18 17.00 -21.20
N GLU A 610 15.57 17.20 -19.95
CA GLU A 610 16.97 17.39 -19.56
C GLU A 610 17.72 16.08 -19.26
N VAL A 611 17.04 14.93 -19.30
CA VAL A 611 17.70 13.62 -19.27
C VAL A 611 18.29 13.35 -20.66
N PRO A 612 19.62 13.36 -20.86
CA PRO A 612 20.19 13.07 -22.16
C PRO A 612 19.92 11.61 -22.49
N ILE A 613 19.33 11.37 -23.66
CA ILE A 613 19.36 10.07 -24.31
C ILE A 613 20.83 9.76 -24.52
N ALA A 614 21.37 8.85 -23.70
CA ALA A 614 22.64 8.19 -24.02
C ALA A 614 22.38 7.33 -25.26
N GLU A 615 22.50 7.95 -26.44
CA GLU A 615 22.63 7.23 -27.69
C GLU A 615 23.86 6.34 -27.57
N GLY A 616 23.63 5.03 -27.70
CA GLY A 616 24.69 4.05 -27.77
C GLY A 616 25.64 4.41 -28.90
N LYS A 617 26.82 4.91 -28.52
CA LYS A 617 28.03 4.73 -29.32
C LYS A 617 28.77 3.54 -28.73
N SER A 618 29.01 2.59 -29.61
CA SER A 618 29.85 1.42 -29.38
C SER A 618 31.25 1.86 -28.94
N ASP A 619 31.57 1.67 -27.67
CA ASP A 619 32.96 1.70 -27.20
C ASP A 619 33.65 0.37 -27.54
N ALA A 620 33.93 0.21 -28.84
CA ALA A 620 35.11 -0.49 -29.28
C ALA A 620 36.02 0.60 -29.87
N GLU A 621 37.27 0.66 -29.41
CA GLU A 621 38.28 1.69 -29.71
C GLU A 621 38.22 2.96 -28.85
N GLN A 622 38.64 2.85 -27.58
CA GLN A 622 39.54 3.83 -26.93
C GLN A 622 39.96 3.34 -25.53
N VAL A 623 40.80 2.30 -25.49
CA VAL A 623 41.59 1.96 -24.28
C VAL A 623 43.04 1.76 -24.70
N ILE A 624 43.66 2.80 -25.28
CA ILE A 624 45.12 3.02 -25.24
C ILE A 624 45.36 4.53 -25.28
N SER A 625 45.24 5.21 -24.15
CA SER A 625 46.16 6.30 -23.76
C SER A 625 45.71 6.82 -22.39
N ARG A 626 46.66 6.88 -21.45
CA ARG A 626 46.62 7.44 -20.07
C ARG A 626 47.01 6.40 -19.01
N HIS A 627 48.21 5.87 -19.16
CA HIS A 627 49.15 5.89 -18.04
C HIS A 627 50.25 6.89 -18.38
N ASP A 628 50.78 7.52 -17.34
CA ASP A 628 51.91 8.44 -17.29
C ASP A 628 51.62 9.92 -17.51
N ARG A 629 51.27 10.59 -16.40
CA ARG A 629 51.76 11.94 -16.06
C ARG A 629 51.62 12.17 -14.55
N GLU A 630 52.50 11.54 -13.78
CA GLU A 630 52.90 12.02 -12.46
C GLU A 630 54.28 11.43 -12.12
N THR A 631 55.33 12.21 -12.42
CA THR A 631 56.54 12.38 -11.58
C THR A 631 57.57 13.17 -12.37
N ALA A 632 57.82 14.39 -11.89
CA ALA A 632 59.01 15.17 -12.24
C ALA A 632 59.93 15.14 -11.02
N ALA A 633 61.10 14.51 -11.15
CA ALA A 633 62.39 15.01 -10.65
C ALA A 633 63.51 13.95 -10.82
N ASN A 634 64.60 14.43 -11.42
CA ASN A 634 65.99 13.98 -11.34
C ASN A 634 66.55 12.94 -12.34
N SER A 635 67.43 13.50 -13.18
CA SER A 635 68.80 13.07 -13.56
C SER A 635 69.04 11.88 -14.47
N GLU A 636 69.63 12.25 -15.62
CA GLU A 636 70.81 11.66 -16.28
C GLU A 636 70.66 10.42 -17.19
N ASP A 637 71.00 10.71 -18.45
CA ASP A 637 71.84 9.97 -19.40
C ASP A 637 71.40 8.65 -20.09
N ASP A 638 71.55 8.76 -21.42
CA ASP A 638 72.06 7.81 -22.43
C ASP A 638 71.18 6.68 -23.01
N ASP A 639 70.86 6.92 -24.28
CA ASP A 639 71.20 6.12 -25.45
C ASP A 639 70.50 4.80 -25.80
N THR A 640 69.96 4.84 -27.04
CA THR A 640 69.98 3.80 -28.09
C THR A 640 69.09 2.56 -27.91
N VAL A 641 68.08 2.26 -28.74
CA VAL A 641 67.92 2.16 -30.21
C VAL A 641 67.58 0.69 -30.53
N THR A 642 66.40 0.51 -31.15
CA THR A 642 66.03 -0.53 -32.15
C THR A 642 65.99 -1.99 -31.69
N GLU A 643 65.18 -2.90 -32.23
CA GLU A 643 64.15 -2.93 -33.27
C GLU A 643 63.62 -4.38 -33.27
N THR A 644 62.33 -4.55 -33.61
CA THR A 644 61.81 -5.66 -34.45
C THR A 644 61.95 -7.11 -33.94
N GLU A 645 61.10 -8.09 -34.25
CA GLU A 645 60.00 -8.20 -35.18
C GLU A 645 59.20 -9.46 -34.81
N SER A 646 57.89 -9.37 -35.06
CA SER A 646 57.00 -10.38 -35.64
C SER A 646 57.20 -11.89 -35.40
N GLY A 647 56.06 -12.59 -35.22
CA GLY A 647 55.79 -13.74 -36.08
C GLY A 647 55.22 -15.00 -35.44
N HIS A 648 53.89 -15.02 -35.30
CA HIS A 648 52.98 -16.08 -35.78
C HIS A 648 53.00 -17.53 -35.25
N ALA A 649 51.75 -17.97 -34.99
CA ALA A 649 51.14 -19.27 -35.35
C ALA A 649 51.20 -20.46 -34.36
N SER A 650 50.04 -20.66 -33.72
CA SER A 650 49.23 -21.90 -33.64
C SER A 650 49.90 -23.28 -33.47
N SER A 651 49.59 -23.96 -32.36
CA SER A 651 48.61 -25.08 -32.28
C SER A 651 49.00 -26.19 -31.28
N SER A 652 48.02 -26.50 -30.43
CA SER A 652 47.66 -27.84 -29.90
C SER A 652 48.54 -28.61 -28.90
N THR A 653 47.81 -29.27 -27.99
CA THR A 653 48.12 -30.46 -27.16
C THR A 653 48.72 -30.29 -25.75
N ALA A 654 47.82 -30.45 -24.77
CA ALA A 654 47.81 -31.42 -23.66
C ALA A 654 48.93 -31.50 -22.59
N HIS A 655 48.44 -31.59 -21.35
CA HIS A 655 49.07 -32.05 -20.09
C HIS A 655 50.15 -31.16 -19.45
N ASP A 656 49.83 -30.58 -18.28
CA ASP A 656 50.48 -31.04 -17.05
C ASP A 656 49.75 -30.58 -15.77
N THR A 657 49.60 -31.54 -14.88
CA THR A 657 49.26 -31.45 -13.46
C THR A 657 50.37 -30.76 -12.68
N TRP A 658 50.06 -29.94 -11.66
CA TRP A 658 50.88 -29.89 -10.42
C TRP A 658 50.16 -29.21 -9.24
N LEU A 659 49.86 -30.03 -8.23
CA LEU A 659 49.62 -29.65 -6.83
C LEU A 659 50.95 -29.84 -6.08
N GLY A 660 51.30 -28.91 -5.19
CA GLY A 660 52.48 -29.02 -4.33
C GLY A 660 52.36 -28.21 -3.04
N CYS A 661 51.95 -28.88 -1.95
CA CYS A 661 52.17 -28.47 -0.54
C CYS A 661 53.66 -28.74 -0.13
N PRO A 662 54.03 -28.71 1.17
CA PRO A 662 54.11 -27.66 2.20
C PRO A 662 55.56 -27.59 2.77
N PRO A 663 55.80 -27.02 3.98
CA PRO A 663 56.86 -27.56 4.84
C PRO A 663 56.35 -28.05 6.20
N THR A 664 56.87 -29.21 6.60
CA THR A 664 56.58 -29.98 7.82
C THR A 664 57.59 -29.76 8.95
N LEU A 665 57.05 -29.81 10.18
CA LEU A 665 57.53 -30.49 11.39
C LEU A 665 58.81 -30.05 12.12
N LYS A 666 58.64 -29.77 13.42
CA LYS A 666 59.39 -30.43 14.49
C LYS A 666 58.53 -30.58 15.76
N SER A 667 58.43 -31.82 16.23
CA SER A 667 57.87 -32.25 17.51
C SER A 667 58.95 -32.33 18.59
N SER A 668 58.61 -32.09 19.85
CA SER A 668 59.18 -32.86 20.97
C SER A 668 58.40 -32.68 22.28
N ARG A 669 57.94 -33.83 22.83
CA ARG A 669 58.04 -34.29 24.25
C ARG A 669 57.31 -33.48 25.34
N SER A 670 56.21 -33.97 25.93
CA SER A 670 56.07 -34.99 27.00
C SER A 670 56.23 -34.44 28.43
N GLY A 671 55.23 -34.66 29.29
CA GLY A 671 55.43 -34.80 30.75
C GLY A 671 54.50 -34.01 31.68
N ASP A 672 53.46 -34.70 32.17
CA ASP A 672 53.05 -34.84 33.58
C ASP A 672 52.46 -33.70 34.46
N ILE A 673 51.29 -34.08 35.02
CA ILE A 673 50.83 -33.98 36.43
C ILE A 673 50.44 -32.62 37.03
N GLY A 674 49.21 -32.55 37.55
CA GLY A 674 48.82 -31.59 38.58
C GLY A 674 47.30 -31.45 38.81
N GLN A 675 46.72 -32.36 39.60
CA GLN A 675 45.44 -32.17 40.28
C GLN A 675 45.52 -30.99 41.27
N HIS A 676 44.47 -30.16 41.39
CA HIS A 676 43.62 -30.04 42.59
C HIS A 676 42.68 -28.82 42.54
N SER A 677 41.38 -29.13 42.62
CA SER A 677 40.32 -28.49 43.43
C SER A 677 40.43 -27.01 43.84
N SER A 678 39.42 -26.22 43.47
CA SER A 678 38.37 -25.67 44.36
C SER A 678 37.20 -25.16 43.53
#